data_AF-A0A2V8KYR3-F1
#
_entry.id   AF-A0A2V8KYR3-F1
#
_cell.length_a   1.000
_cell.length_b   1.000
_cell.length_c   1.000
_cell.angle_alpha   90.00
_cell.angle_beta   90.00
_cell.angle_gamma   90.00
#
_symmetry.space_group_name_H-M   'P 1'
#
loop_
_entity.id
_entity.type
_entity.pdbx_description
1 polymer ?
#
loop_
_entity_poly.entity_id
_entity_poly.type
_entity_poly.pdbx_seq_one_letter_code
_entity_poly.pdbx_strand_id
1 'polypeptide(L)'
;HEGLRATMSQRTTYKTRTYRHVAAWAVAAGLLFIAGLSQRNAIRDFLWPIDVHAIAQTVDGNLFVVSDADIHPINAGDRIDRDRLVRTGKESRAVLQLADGSRIEVQERSELSLDRGDDGVKIRLGRGSVVVTAAKQRSGHLYLATSDLTLSVVGTKFAVNAGVKGSRVSVVEGEVRVQNGPTVQALTAGQEFASNPVLNTIPPAAADLRYTSNLVNLVPANTVAFASLPNLKEAVDEVYQAFKQRVREDPSLGASWPSDDVMNRVRQVGTYLGSEIIIAVPLKDGEKDLAPVLIAEALQPESLKAAIQGLPGSKIPFVVDSGLFVVSSPGMIDEVLAFRHQTRSNPFLSTALYQRISAAYREGVTWFLAADLQKLLPARPVTTQLGLADAQQLVIEQKHGKDGSSYRAVLGFNQTRRGMMGWLANPAPMGALEFVSSNAYGVAAIAMKDPSLIIEDVYAFLQRNNPQAIHDIDDFQNQHRIDIRHDLAAPLGGEFLFAMDGPILPAPAWKIVVEVYDAARLQNTIQWMVSEANHEAAAKQQPSVSLSSETVDGRTFYTVSFPAASYKVHYTFWRGYMLIAPDRTLLLEAMQYRDTGASLARSDNFLSQLPADGRDYVSGFIYQNLALNLPQNLVRNSTPSLICLYGEQDRIVLSSKAMIGTNLSNIAGLSGLIDQVRFK
;
A
#
# COMPACT_ATOMS: atom_id res chain seq x y z
N HIS A 1 -2.48 92.38 20.46
CA HIS A 1 -3.38 91.22 20.28
C HIS A 1 -2.59 89.97 20.65
N GLU A 2 -2.53 89.59 21.93
CA GLU A 2 -3.48 88.67 22.63
C GLU A 2 -3.60 87.31 21.91
N GLY A 3 -3.35 86.14 22.51
CA GLY A 3 -2.98 85.80 23.88
C GLY A 3 -2.73 84.28 24.05
N LEU A 4 -2.05 83.94 25.16
CA LEU A 4 -2.11 82.71 25.99
C LEU A 4 -1.67 81.36 25.34
N ARG A 5 -0.48 80.76 25.58
CA ARG A 5 0.08 80.09 26.80
C ARG A 5 -0.91 79.08 27.42
N ALA A 6 -0.61 77.80 27.74
CA ALA A 6 0.66 77.13 28.01
C ALA A 6 0.54 75.58 28.07
N THR A 7 1.68 74.90 27.77
CA THR A 7 2.36 73.77 28.46
C THR A 7 1.63 72.46 28.85
N MET A 8 2.08 71.26 28.46
CA MET A 8 3.33 70.49 28.73
C MET A 8 3.31 69.62 30.02
N SER A 9 3.37 68.30 29.80
CA SER A 9 4.12 67.23 30.51
C SER A 9 4.07 67.03 32.05
N GLN A 10 3.66 65.78 32.39
CA GLN A 10 4.15 64.85 33.44
C GLN A 10 3.74 64.92 34.94
N ARG A 11 3.23 63.74 35.35
CA ARG A 11 3.36 62.96 36.62
C ARG A 11 2.63 63.40 37.90
N THR A 12 1.79 62.48 38.43
CA THR A 12 1.84 62.03 39.86
C THR A 12 1.06 60.72 40.10
N THR A 13 1.36 60.09 41.24
CA THR A 13 1.21 58.66 41.65
C THR A 13 0.21 58.42 42.81
N TYR A 14 -0.52 57.28 42.78
CA TYR A 14 -1.07 56.39 43.88
C TYR A 14 -1.96 57.00 45.03
N LYS A 15 -2.94 56.37 45.72
CA LYS A 15 -3.30 54.97 46.07
C LYS A 15 -4.71 54.85 46.75
N THR A 16 -5.50 53.83 46.37
CA THR A 16 -6.44 52.89 47.08
C THR A 16 -7.09 53.13 48.47
N ARG A 17 -8.40 52.81 48.58
CA ARG A 17 -9.08 51.80 49.47
C ARG A 17 -10.61 52.06 49.39
N THR A 18 -11.50 51.14 48.99
CA THR A 18 -12.15 50.13 49.87
C THR A 18 -13.13 49.27 49.02
N TYR A 19 -12.74 48.10 48.48
CA TYR A 19 -13.66 47.13 47.83
C TYR A 19 -13.14 45.67 47.88
N ARG A 20 -12.43 45.27 48.95
CA ARG A 20 -11.76 43.95 49.00
C ARG A 20 -12.62 42.77 49.50
N HIS A 21 -13.82 42.98 50.05
CA HIS A 21 -14.59 41.86 50.60
C HIS A 21 -15.69 41.31 49.67
N VAL A 22 -16.30 42.13 48.80
CA VAL A 22 -17.32 41.64 47.84
C VAL A 22 -16.70 40.87 46.67
N ALA A 23 -15.51 41.29 46.19
CA ALA A 23 -14.79 40.57 45.14
C ALA A 23 -14.23 39.20 45.60
N ALA A 24 -13.90 39.05 46.88
CA ALA A 24 -13.36 37.80 47.42
C ALA A 24 -14.41 36.67 47.46
N TRP A 25 -15.66 36.98 47.81
CA TRP A 25 -16.75 35.99 47.80
C TRP A 25 -17.24 35.65 46.38
N ALA A 26 -17.22 36.62 45.44
CA ALA A 26 -17.54 36.36 44.04
C ALA A 26 -16.47 35.49 43.34
N VAL A 27 -15.19 35.67 43.67
CA VAL A 27 -14.09 34.82 43.18
C VAL A 27 -14.12 33.44 43.83
N ALA A 28 -14.48 33.31 45.12
CA ALA A 28 -14.64 32.01 45.77
C ALA A 28 -15.84 31.21 45.21
N ALA A 29 -16.99 31.85 44.97
CA ALA A 29 -18.14 31.23 44.32
C ALA A 29 -17.85 30.87 42.85
N GLY A 30 -17.15 31.74 42.12
CA GLY A 30 -16.69 31.47 40.76
C GLY A 30 -15.68 30.33 40.68
N LEU A 31 -14.74 30.23 41.63
CA LEU A 31 -13.77 29.13 41.71
C LEU A 31 -14.42 27.82 42.14
N LEU A 32 -15.43 27.83 43.01
CA LEU A 32 -16.21 26.62 43.34
C LEU A 32 -17.09 26.17 42.18
N PHE A 33 -17.64 27.09 41.38
CA PHE A 33 -18.40 26.77 40.16
C PHE A 33 -17.49 26.24 39.05
N ILE A 34 -16.29 26.82 38.88
CA ILE A 34 -15.26 26.36 37.94
C ILE A 34 -14.64 25.03 38.40
N ALA A 35 -14.39 24.82 39.70
CA ALA A 35 -13.94 23.55 40.26
C ALA A 35 -15.03 22.47 40.15
N GLY A 36 -16.31 22.82 40.36
CA GLY A 36 -17.45 21.93 40.14
C GLY A 36 -17.64 21.53 38.67
N LEU A 37 -17.40 22.45 37.73
CA LEU A 37 -17.38 22.16 36.29
C LEU A 37 -16.16 21.30 35.90
N SER A 38 -15.00 21.54 36.51
CA SER A 38 -13.76 20.78 36.29
C SER A 38 -13.81 19.35 36.87
N GLN A 39 -14.71 19.07 37.80
CA GLN A 39 -14.86 17.75 38.44
C GLN A 39 -16.15 17.02 38.05
N ARG A 40 -16.88 17.45 37.02
CA ARG A 40 -18.13 16.79 36.57
C ARG A 40 -17.98 15.27 36.41
N ASN A 41 -16.86 14.80 35.88
CA ASN A 41 -16.60 13.36 35.69
C ASN A 41 -16.28 12.64 37.02
N ALA A 42 -15.53 13.28 37.92
CA ALA A 42 -15.18 12.71 39.23
C ALA A 42 -16.39 12.69 40.20
N ILE A 43 -17.24 13.73 40.18
CA ILE A 43 -18.48 13.81 40.97
C ILE A 43 -19.52 12.80 40.42
N ARG A 44 -19.59 12.62 39.10
CA ARG A 44 -20.43 11.60 38.45
C ARG A 44 -19.99 10.18 38.83
N ASP A 45 -18.69 9.89 38.81
CA ASP A 45 -18.14 8.58 39.15
C ASP A 45 -18.32 8.24 40.64
N PHE A 46 -18.32 9.26 41.52
CA PHE A 46 -18.58 9.11 42.95
C PHE A 46 -20.08 8.91 43.29
N LEU A 47 -21.00 9.61 42.60
CA LEU A 47 -22.44 9.57 42.90
C LEU A 47 -23.17 8.35 42.30
N TRP A 48 -22.67 7.76 41.20
CA TRP A 48 -23.25 6.57 40.55
C TRP A 48 -22.16 5.59 40.10
N PRO A 49 -21.63 4.69 40.95
CA PRO A 49 -20.62 3.72 40.53
C PRO A 49 -21.18 2.68 39.55
N ILE A 50 -20.49 2.47 38.42
CA ILE A 50 -20.70 1.36 37.48
C ILE A 50 -19.47 0.46 37.63
N ASP A 51 -19.69 -0.84 37.79
CA ASP A 51 -18.60 -1.81 37.84
C ASP A 51 -18.06 -2.05 36.43
N VAL A 52 -16.90 -1.47 36.13
CA VAL A 52 -16.22 -1.58 34.83
C VAL A 52 -15.04 -2.52 34.98
N HIS A 53 -15.27 -3.80 34.72
CA HIS A 53 -14.24 -4.83 34.65
C HIS A 53 -14.63 -5.93 33.66
N ALA A 54 -13.63 -6.71 33.25
CA ALA A 54 -13.82 -7.98 32.58
C ALA A 54 -13.13 -9.11 33.35
N ILE A 55 -13.56 -10.33 33.10
CA ILE A 55 -12.86 -11.55 33.48
C ILE A 55 -12.39 -12.24 32.19
N ALA A 56 -11.11 -12.61 32.12
CA ALA A 56 -10.61 -13.41 31.01
C ALA A 56 -11.17 -14.84 31.14
N GLN A 57 -12.16 -15.20 30.31
CA GLN A 57 -12.76 -16.55 30.35
C GLN A 57 -11.83 -17.59 29.74
N THR A 58 -11.28 -17.30 28.56
CA THR A 58 -10.35 -18.18 27.86
C THR A 58 -9.21 -17.36 27.27
N VAL A 59 -8.00 -17.88 27.38
CA VAL A 59 -6.80 -17.32 26.76
C VAL A 59 -6.14 -18.44 25.97
N ASP A 60 -6.11 -18.31 24.65
CA ASP A 60 -5.42 -19.20 23.73
C ASP A 60 -4.19 -18.45 23.22
N GLY A 61 -2.98 -18.91 23.54
CA GLY A 61 -1.75 -18.14 23.36
C GLY A 61 -1.51 -17.11 24.46
N ASN A 62 -1.12 -15.89 24.09
CA ASN A 62 -0.66 -14.88 25.04
C ASN A 62 -1.59 -13.65 25.12
N LEU A 63 -2.05 -13.33 26.34
CA LEU A 63 -2.76 -12.10 26.69
C LEU A 63 -1.96 -11.36 27.76
N PHE A 64 -1.78 -10.05 27.62
CA PHE A 64 -0.99 -9.25 28.55
C PHE A 64 -1.68 -7.95 28.95
N VAL A 65 -1.46 -7.46 30.17
CA VAL A 65 -1.62 -6.04 30.51
C VAL A 65 -0.33 -5.31 30.15
N VAL A 66 -0.45 -4.19 29.45
CA VAL A 66 0.65 -3.29 29.10
C VAL A 66 0.58 -2.05 30.00
N SER A 67 1.69 -1.76 30.68
CA SER A 67 1.93 -0.52 31.43
C SER A 67 3.19 0.17 30.88
N ASP A 68 3.40 1.45 31.19
CA ASP A 68 4.50 2.26 30.63
C ASP A 68 5.92 1.69 30.85
N ALA A 69 6.09 0.73 31.77
CA ALA A 69 7.38 0.10 32.08
C ALA A 69 7.39 -1.44 32.01
N ASP A 70 6.23 -2.13 32.14
CA ASP A 70 6.18 -3.60 32.26
C ASP A 70 4.99 -4.24 31.51
N ILE A 71 5.20 -5.49 31.06
CA ILE A 71 4.18 -6.35 30.43
C ILE A 71 3.92 -7.54 31.35
N HIS A 72 2.68 -7.67 31.85
CA HIS A 72 2.28 -8.78 32.74
C HIS A 72 1.30 -9.71 32.03
N PRO A 73 1.50 -11.04 32.04
CA PRO A 73 0.55 -11.97 31.44
C PRO A 73 -0.78 -11.98 32.21
N ILE A 74 -1.88 -12.19 31.49
CA ILE A 74 -3.23 -12.42 32.02
C ILE A 74 -3.61 -13.86 31.70
N ASN A 75 -4.01 -14.62 32.71
CA ASN A 75 -4.50 -15.98 32.57
C ASN A 75 -6.02 -16.04 32.60
N ALA A 76 -6.59 -17.17 32.19
CA ALA A 76 -8.01 -17.42 32.36
C ALA A 76 -8.39 -17.37 33.86
N GLY A 77 -9.48 -16.66 34.18
CA GLY A 77 -9.95 -16.39 35.53
C GLY A 77 -9.50 -15.03 36.10
N ASP A 78 -8.49 -14.40 35.50
CA ASP A 78 -7.98 -13.12 35.99
C ASP A 78 -8.94 -11.97 35.68
N ARG A 79 -9.04 -11.04 36.63
CA ARG A 79 -9.84 -9.81 36.51
C ARG A 79 -9.03 -8.72 35.83
N ILE A 80 -9.64 -8.05 34.86
CA ILE A 80 -9.13 -6.89 34.14
C ILE A 80 -9.96 -5.69 34.55
N ASP A 81 -9.36 -4.79 35.32
CA ASP A 81 -10.02 -3.55 35.73
C ASP A 81 -9.97 -2.47 34.64
N ARG A 82 -10.84 -1.45 34.79
CA ARG A 82 -10.82 -0.22 33.97
C ARG A 82 -9.43 0.38 33.81
N ASP A 83 -9.25 1.11 32.71
CA ASP A 83 -8.03 1.86 32.37
C ASP A 83 -6.77 0.99 32.20
N ARG A 84 -6.89 -0.34 32.25
CA ARG A 84 -5.80 -1.28 31.92
C ARG A 84 -5.81 -1.59 30.43
N LEU A 85 -4.68 -1.32 29.78
CA LEU A 85 -4.46 -1.66 28.39
C LEU A 85 -4.11 -3.14 28.27
N VAL A 86 -4.93 -3.89 27.53
CA VAL A 86 -4.77 -5.33 27.34
C VAL A 86 -4.43 -5.62 25.88
N ARG A 87 -3.47 -6.53 25.67
CA ARG A 87 -2.96 -6.88 24.34
C ARG A 87 -2.84 -8.39 24.14
N THR A 88 -3.33 -8.88 23.02
CA THR A 88 -3.08 -10.25 22.54
C THR A 88 -1.84 -10.30 21.64
N GLY A 89 -1.02 -11.33 21.76
CA GLY A 89 0.12 -11.60 20.87
C GLY A 89 -0.28 -12.05 19.46
N LYS A 90 0.73 -12.40 18.63
CA LYS A 90 0.53 -13.15 17.38
C LYS A 90 -0.02 -14.55 17.71
N GLU A 91 -0.89 -15.09 16.86
CA GLU A 91 -1.51 -16.42 17.01
C GLU A 91 -2.23 -16.60 18.36
N SER A 92 -2.64 -15.49 18.98
CA SER A 92 -3.27 -15.49 20.31
C SER A 92 -4.70 -14.98 20.22
N ARG A 93 -5.62 -15.57 20.98
CA ARG A 93 -7.01 -15.12 21.10
C ARG A 93 -7.42 -15.12 22.57
N ALA A 94 -8.28 -14.19 22.93
CA ALA A 94 -8.82 -14.15 24.28
C ALA A 94 -10.32 -13.88 24.25
N VAL A 95 -11.01 -14.37 25.26
CA VAL A 95 -12.42 -14.11 25.47
C VAL A 95 -12.54 -13.42 26.80
N LEU A 96 -13.02 -12.18 26.78
CA LEU A 96 -13.27 -11.39 27.97
C LEU A 96 -14.78 -11.31 28.21
N GLN A 97 -15.22 -11.65 29.41
CA GLN A 97 -16.61 -11.45 29.83
C GLN A 97 -16.70 -10.22 30.73
N LEU A 98 -17.52 -9.26 30.32
CA LEU A 98 -17.82 -8.06 31.10
C LEU A 98 -18.79 -8.37 32.24
N ALA A 99 -18.79 -7.51 33.26
CA ALA A 99 -19.68 -7.61 34.42
C ALA A 99 -21.18 -7.65 34.06
N ASP A 100 -21.56 -7.02 32.94
CA ASP A 100 -22.93 -6.99 32.43
C ASP A 100 -23.33 -8.26 31.64
N GLY A 101 -22.42 -9.22 31.52
CA GLY A 101 -22.60 -10.47 30.77
C GLY A 101 -22.21 -10.38 29.30
N SER A 102 -21.83 -9.20 28.79
CA SER A 102 -21.35 -9.04 27.42
C SER A 102 -20.01 -9.78 27.21
N ARG A 103 -19.84 -10.41 26.05
CA ARG A 103 -18.64 -11.17 25.70
C ARG A 103 -17.86 -10.47 24.60
N ILE A 104 -16.56 -10.26 24.81
CA ILE A 104 -15.63 -9.67 23.86
C ILE A 104 -14.64 -10.76 23.47
N GLU A 105 -14.67 -11.19 22.22
CA GLU A 105 -13.65 -12.05 21.66
C GLU A 105 -12.58 -11.20 20.99
N VAL A 106 -11.39 -11.20 21.58
CA VAL A 106 -10.23 -10.42 21.19
C VAL A 106 -9.37 -11.28 20.27
N GLN A 107 -9.22 -10.84 19.02
CA GLN A 107 -8.40 -11.53 18.01
C GLN A 107 -6.92 -11.19 18.20
N GLU A 108 -6.04 -11.92 17.53
CA GLU A 108 -4.59 -11.68 17.62
C GLU A 108 -4.18 -10.24 17.32
N ARG A 109 -3.07 -9.80 17.93
CA ARG A 109 -2.52 -8.44 17.78
C ARG A 109 -3.49 -7.30 18.08
N SER A 110 -4.53 -7.55 18.88
CA SER A 110 -5.48 -6.54 19.29
C SER A 110 -5.09 -5.91 20.60
N GLU A 111 -5.46 -4.64 20.75
CA GLU A 111 -5.18 -3.83 21.92
C GLU A 111 -6.45 -3.08 22.32
N LEU A 112 -6.92 -3.31 23.54
CA LEU A 112 -8.12 -2.67 24.06
C LEU A 112 -7.97 -2.29 25.53
N SER A 113 -8.77 -1.33 25.97
CA SER A 113 -8.99 -1.04 27.39
C SER A 113 -10.49 -0.87 27.65
N LEU A 114 -10.87 -0.94 28.93
CA LEU A 114 -12.23 -0.71 29.38
C LEU A 114 -12.31 0.64 30.08
N ASP A 115 -13.35 1.39 29.76
CA ASP A 115 -13.62 2.72 30.27
C ASP A 115 -15.12 2.84 30.59
N ARG A 116 -15.51 3.90 31.28
CA ARG A 116 -16.89 4.20 31.58
C ARG A 116 -17.54 4.97 30.42
N GLY A 117 -18.64 4.44 29.91
CA GLY A 117 -19.53 5.12 28.97
C GLY A 117 -20.44 6.14 29.66
N ASP A 118 -21.29 6.81 28.89
CA ASP A 118 -22.20 7.82 29.44
C ASP A 118 -23.30 7.18 30.30
N ASP A 119 -23.82 6.02 29.88
CA ASP A 119 -24.84 5.25 30.59
C ASP A 119 -24.52 3.73 30.68
N GLY A 120 -23.25 3.33 30.45
CA GLY A 120 -22.83 1.93 30.48
C GLY A 120 -21.31 1.73 30.35
N VAL A 121 -20.87 0.60 29.79
CA VAL A 121 -19.44 0.26 29.62
C VAL A 121 -18.95 0.73 28.26
N LYS A 122 -17.73 1.25 28.17
CA LYS A 122 -17.07 1.65 26.92
C LYS A 122 -15.81 0.82 26.69
N ILE A 123 -15.78 0.09 25.59
CA ILE A 123 -14.60 -0.63 25.11
C ILE A 123 -13.80 0.35 24.25
N ARG A 124 -12.55 0.64 24.59
CA ARG A 124 -11.64 1.43 23.76
C ARG A 124 -10.74 0.50 22.99
N LEU A 125 -10.96 0.35 21.70
CA LEU A 125 -10.14 -0.46 20.81
C LEU A 125 -9.08 0.42 20.15
N GLY A 126 -7.83 0.27 20.57
CA GLY A 126 -6.70 1.02 20.02
C GLY A 126 -6.28 0.50 18.65
N ARG A 127 -6.22 -0.83 18.50
CA ARG A 127 -5.92 -1.53 17.23
C ARG A 127 -6.36 -2.99 17.26
N GLY A 128 -6.42 -3.61 16.09
CA GLY A 128 -6.72 -5.02 15.90
C GLY A 128 -8.22 -5.26 15.74
N SER A 129 -8.69 -6.45 16.13
CA SER A 129 -10.07 -6.86 15.88
C SER A 129 -10.72 -7.50 17.10
N VAL A 130 -11.98 -7.15 17.33
CA VAL A 130 -12.83 -7.75 18.35
C VAL A 130 -14.17 -8.16 17.77
N VAL A 131 -14.71 -9.26 18.27
CA VAL A 131 -16.12 -9.63 18.06
C VAL A 131 -16.83 -9.47 19.38
N VAL A 132 -17.83 -8.61 19.42
CA VAL A 132 -18.58 -8.29 20.63
C VAL A 132 -19.96 -8.92 20.53
N THR A 133 -20.33 -9.67 21.56
CA THR A 133 -21.70 -10.13 21.80
C THR A 133 -22.22 -9.38 23.01
N ALA A 134 -22.94 -8.30 22.77
CA ALA A 134 -23.47 -7.46 23.84
C ALA A 134 -24.70 -8.12 24.50
N ALA A 135 -24.74 -8.15 25.82
CA ALA A 135 -25.91 -8.63 26.55
C ALA A 135 -27.13 -7.73 26.29
N LYS A 136 -28.35 -8.28 26.37
CA LYS A 136 -29.58 -7.46 26.33
C LYS A 136 -29.67 -6.63 27.60
N GLN A 137 -29.46 -5.33 27.49
CA GLN A 137 -29.49 -4.41 28.64
C GLN A 137 -30.92 -3.91 28.91
N ARG A 138 -31.31 -3.79 30.19
CA ARG A 138 -32.61 -3.22 30.61
C ARG A 138 -32.59 -1.69 30.72
N SER A 139 -31.40 -1.12 30.93
CA SER A 139 -31.10 0.33 30.96
C SER A 139 -29.61 0.51 30.63
N GLY A 140 -29.27 1.52 29.82
CA GLY A 140 -27.88 1.80 29.40
C GLY A 140 -27.50 1.18 28.06
N HIS A 141 -26.29 1.51 27.56
CA HIS A 141 -25.72 0.97 26.33
C HIS A 141 -24.31 0.39 26.55
N LEU A 142 -23.94 -0.57 25.70
CA LEU A 142 -22.53 -0.91 25.51
C LEU A 142 -21.96 -0.01 24.41
N TYR A 143 -20.82 0.61 24.70
CA TYR A 143 -20.11 1.46 23.75
C TYR A 143 -18.82 0.79 23.28
N LEU A 144 -18.45 1.01 22.02
CA LEU A 144 -17.11 0.71 21.54
C LEU A 144 -16.56 1.92 20.80
N ALA A 145 -15.40 2.41 21.22
CA ALA A 145 -14.72 3.53 20.61
C ALA A 145 -13.41 3.08 19.97
N THR A 146 -13.18 3.50 18.74
CA THR A 146 -11.89 3.45 18.06
C THR A 146 -11.30 4.86 18.00
N SER A 147 -10.18 5.05 17.28
CA SER A 147 -9.60 6.39 17.08
C SER A 147 -10.52 7.34 16.30
N ASP A 148 -11.51 6.81 15.58
CA ASP A 148 -12.31 7.54 14.59
C ASP A 148 -13.82 7.22 14.61
N LEU A 149 -14.25 6.17 15.33
CA LEU A 149 -15.66 5.79 15.48
C LEU A 149 -16.06 5.66 16.95
N THR A 150 -17.32 5.97 17.24
CA THR A 150 -17.98 5.59 18.50
C THR A 150 -19.25 4.83 18.20
N LEU A 151 -19.35 3.62 18.74
CA LEU A 151 -20.48 2.70 18.56
C LEU A 151 -21.32 2.69 19.82
N SER A 152 -22.64 2.59 19.68
CA SER A 152 -23.57 2.32 20.78
C SER A 152 -24.54 1.22 20.40
N VAL A 153 -24.73 0.24 21.30
CA VAL A 153 -25.48 -0.99 21.03
C VAL A 153 -26.30 -1.45 22.23
N VAL A 154 -27.35 -2.24 21.96
CA VAL A 154 -28.14 -2.98 22.97
C VAL A 154 -28.46 -4.37 22.43
N GLY A 155 -27.92 -5.43 23.04
CA GLY A 155 -28.26 -6.81 22.66
C GLY A 155 -27.87 -7.17 21.21
N THR A 156 -26.66 -6.81 20.80
CA THR A 156 -26.18 -6.90 19.41
C THR A 156 -24.91 -7.74 19.33
N LYS A 157 -24.76 -8.52 18.24
CA LYS A 157 -23.51 -9.19 17.86
C LYS A 157 -22.88 -8.47 16.67
N PHE A 158 -21.65 -8.01 16.82
CA PHE A 158 -20.95 -7.24 15.79
C PHE A 158 -19.44 -7.43 15.89
N ALA A 159 -18.74 -7.23 14.78
CA ALA A 159 -17.28 -7.23 14.74
C ALA A 159 -16.77 -5.82 14.43
N VAL A 160 -15.63 -5.49 15.03
CA VAL A 160 -14.92 -4.23 14.78
C VAL A 160 -13.48 -4.55 14.48
N ASN A 161 -12.96 -3.95 13.41
CA ASN A 161 -11.55 -3.92 13.10
C ASN A 161 -11.10 -2.45 13.16
N ALA A 162 -10.17 -2.13 14.04
CA ALA A 162 -9.56 -0.82 14.15
C ALA A 162 -8.12 -0.88 13.68
N GLY A 163 -7.81 -0.06 12.67
CA GLY A 163 -6.46 0.07 12.16
C GLY A 163 -6.13 1.51 11.83
N VAL A 164 -4.87 1.76 11.50
CA VAL A 164 -4.37 3.11 11.17
C VAL A 164 -4.98 3.69 9.88
N LYS A 165 -5.61 2.86 9.04
CA LYS A 165 -6.33 3.29 7.84
C LYS A 165 -7.77 3.73 8.11
N GLY A 166 -8.26 3.48 9.31
CA GLY A 166 -9.64 3.66 9.70
C GLY A 166 -10.22 2.41 10.34
N SER A 167 -11.42 2.52 10.86
CA SER A 167 -12.15 1.44 11.51
C SER A 167 -13.25 0.91 10.61
N ARG A 168 -13.43 -0.42 10.63
CA ARG A 168 -14.53 -1.14 9.98
C ARG A 168 -15.39 -1.81 11.04
N VAL A 169 -16.70 -1.69 10.88
CA VAL A 169 -17.71 -2.31 11.74
C VAL A 169 -18.60 -3.18 10.88
N SER A 170 -18.86 -4.41 11.29
CA SER A 170 -19.82 -5.30 10.64
C SER A 170 -20.83 -5.85 11.66
N VAL A 171 -22.11 -5.78 11.32
CA VAL A 171 -23.18 -6.21 12.23
C VAL A 171 -23.64 -7.60 11.84
N VAL A 172 -23.61 -8.53 12.79
CA VAL A 172 -24.03 -9.92 12.59
C VAL A 172 -25.47 -10.12 13.02
N GLU A 173 -25.88 -9.53 14.15
CA GLU A 173 -27.24 -9.63 14.68
C GLU A 173 -27.56 -8.39 15.51
N GLY A 174 -28.76 -7.81 15.36
CA GLY A 174 -29.19 -6.61 16.10
C GLY A 174 -28.91 -5.29 15.36
N GLU A 175 -28.85 -4.19 16.11
CA GLU A 175 -28.58 -2.84 15.59
C GLU A 175 -27.33 -2.25 16.25
N VAL A 176 -26.50 -1.57 15.46
CA VAL A 176 -25.36 -0.76 15.92
C VAL A 176 -25.51 0.67 15.45
N ARG A 177 -25.48 1.64 16.36
CA ARG A 177 -25.40 3.06 15.99
C ARG A 177 -23.93 3.48 15.94
N VAL A 178 -23.46 3.79 14.74
CA VAL A 178 -22.10 4.25 14.44
C VAL A 178 -22.08 5.77 14.38
N GLN A 179 -21.26 6.39 15.21
CA GLN A 179 -20.95 7.82 15.16
C GLN A 179 -19.57 8.02 14.55
N ASN A 180 -19.49 8.76 13.45
CA ASN A 180 -18.25 9.20 12.79
C ASN A 180 -18.27 10.73 12.69
N GLY A 181 -17.54 11.41 13.60
CA GLY A 181 -17.60 12.86 13.74
C GLY A 181 -19.02 13.35 14.09
N PRO A 182 -19.61 14.28 13.31
CA PRO A 182 -20.97 14.79 13.55
C PRO A 182 -22.07 13.84 13.04
N THR A 183 -21.72 12.80 12.27
CA THR A 183 -22.68 11.93 11.60
C THR A 183 -22.97 10.70 12.46
N VAL A 184 -24.25 10.37 12.62
CA VAL A 184 -24.72 9.13 13.28
C VAL A 184 -25.49 8.29 12.26
N GLN A 185 -25.13 7.02 12.14
CA GLN A 185 -25.77 6.06 11.25
C GLN A 185 -26.15 4.79 12.01
N ALA A 186 -27.35 4.27 11.82
CA ALA A 186 -27.73 2.95 12.32
C ALA A 186 -27.36 1.87 11.29
N LEU A 187 -26.74 0.80 11.75
CA LEU A 187 -26.43 -0.42 11.01
C LEU A 187 -27.27 -1.57 11.56
N THR A 188 -27.76 -2.43 10.69
CA THR A 188 -28.50 -3.64 11.00
C THR A 188 -27.75 -4.88 10.52
N ALA A 189 -28.19 -6.07 10.91
CA ALA A 189 -27.55 -7.34 10.54
C ALA A 189 -27.24 -7.43 9.04
N GLY A 190 -26.00 -7.83 8.71
CA GLY A 190 -25.46 -7.91 7.34
C GLY A 190 -24.87 -6.60 6.80
N GLN A 191 -24.99 -5.48 7.52
CA GLN A 191 -24.43 -4.20 7.09
C GLN A 191 -23.04 -3.93 7.68
N GLU A 192 -22.22 -3.22 6.91
CA GLU A 192 -20.91 -2.74 7.34
C GLU A 192 -20.78 -1.22 7.23
N PHE A 193 -19.83 -0.67 7.99
CA PHE A 193 -19.41 0.73 7.88
C PHE A 193 -17.90 0.82 8.01
N ALA A 194 -17.27 1.59 7.12
CA ALA A 194 -15.84 1.91 7.20
C ALA A 194 -15.66 3.43 7.33
N SER A 195 -14.79 3.87 8.24
CA SER A 195 -14.52 5.29 8.47
C SER A 195 -13.71 5.96 7.35
N ASN A 196 -13.04 5.17 6.50
CA ASN A 196 -12.24 5.64 5.36
C ASN A 196 -12.73 5.02 4.03
N PRO A 197 -13.12 5.83 3.03
CA PRO A 197 -13.71 5.35 1.77
C PRO A 197 -12.79 4.50 0.88
N VAL A 198 -11.46 4.60 1.01
CA VAL A 198 -10.53 3.76 0.23
C VAL A 198 -10.58 2.29 0.68
N LEU A 199 -11.06 2.03 1.90
CA LEU A 199 -11.37 0.68 2.36
C LEU A 199 -12.61 0.09 1.63
N ASN A 200 -13.35 0.90 0.85
CA ASN A 200 -14.55 0.49 0.10
C ASN A 200 -14.34 0.41 -1.43
N THR A 201 -13.11 0.55 -1.95
CA THR A 201 -12.86 0.60 -3.41
C THR A 201 -12.09 -0.60 -3.97
N ILE A 202 -12.41 -1.82 -3.51
CA ILE A 202 -12.13 -3.12 -4.16
C ILE A 202 -13.31 -4.03 -3.77
N PRO A 203 -13.82 -4.92 -4.63
CA PRO A 203 -14.84 -5.89 -4.23
C PRO A 203 -14.48 -6.58 -2.92
N PRO A 204 -15.48 -6.95 -2.09
CA PRO A 204 -15.24 -7.59 -0.82
C PRO A 204 -14.30 -8.78 -1.04
N ALA A 205 -13.35 -8.93 -0.14
CA ALA A 205 -12.43 -10.05 -0.03
C ALA A 205 -13.13 -11.41 0.23
N ALA A 206 -14.42 -11.52 -0.09
CA ALA A 206 -15.34 -12.59 0.24
C ALA A 206 -15.79 -13.39 -1.00
N ALA A 207 -15.11 -13.26 -2.15
CA ALA A 207 -15.32 -14.18 -3.26
C ALA A 207 -14.37 -15.38 -3.10
N ASP A 208 -14.96 -16.55 -2.86
CA ASP A 208 -14.26 -17.82 -2.77
C ASP A 208 -13.35 -18.07 -3.98
N LEU A 209 -12.28 -18.84 -3.77
CA LEU A 209 -11.39 -19.26 -4.84
C LEU A 209 -12.16 -20.11 -5.85
N ARG A 210 -12.15 -19.71 -7.14
CA ARG A 210 -12.66 -20.51 -8.25
C ARG A 210 -11.56 -21.39 -8.80
N TYR A 211 -11.82 -22.71 -8.85
CA TYR A 211 -10.87 -23.70 -9.37
C TYR A 211 -11.18 -24.20 -10.78
N THR A 212 -12.35 -23.86 -11.30
CA THR A 212 -12.85 -24.29 -12.61
C THR A 212 -13.70 -23.18 -13.23
N SER A 213 -13.83 -23.18 -14.56
CA SER A 213 -14.78 -22.34 -15.29
C SER A 213 -15.44 -23.13 -16.42
N ASN A 214 -16.76 -22.99 -16.53
CA ASN A 214 -17.53 -23.52 -17.65
C ASN A 214 -17.52 -22.60 -18.87
N LEU A 215 -17.06 -21.36 -18.70
CA LEU A 215 -17.19 -20.29 -19.68
C LEU A 215 -15.90 -20.08 -20.50
N VAL A 216 -14.73 -20.44 -19.95
CA VAL A 216 -13.43 -20.29 -20.64
C VAL A 216 -13.40 -21.02 -21.98
N ASN A 217 -14.09 -22.16 -22.09
CA ASN A 217 -14.13 -22.94 -23.34
C ASN A 217 -14.91 -22.28 -24.47
N LEU A 218 -15.60 -21.17 -24.18
CA LEU A 218 -16.42 -20.41 -25.12
C LEU A 218 -15.74 -19.11 -25.57
N VAL A 219 -14.53 -18.84 -25.07
CA VAL A 219 -13.77 -17.62 -25.38
C VAL A 219 -13.38 -17.61 -26.88
N PRO A 220 -13.58 -16.50 -27.60
CA PRO A 220 -13.22 -16.37 -29.02
C PRO A 220 -11.75 -16.67 -29.33
N ALA A 221 -11.48 -17.22 -30.52
CA ALA A 221 -10.16 -17.71 -30.94
C ALA A 221 -9.05 -16.64 -30.86
N ASN A 222 -9.36 -15.40 -31.26
CA ASN A 222 -8.40 -14.31 -31.39
C ASN A 222 -8.32 -13.40 -30.15
N THR A 223 -8.75 -13.89 -28.99
CA THR A 223 -8.69 -13.15 -27.72
C THR A 223 -7.26 -12.70 -27.37
N VAL A 224 -7.08 -11.40 -27.15
CA VAL A 224 -5.81 -10.79 -26.72
C VAL A 224 -5.86 -10.22 -25.31
N ALA A 225 -7.06 -9.97 -24.77
CA ALA A 225 -7.24 -9.65 -23.36
C ALA A 225 -8.42 -10.44 -22.80
N PHE A 226 -8.28 -10.88 -21.55
CA PHE A 226 -9.22 -11.74 -20.86
C PHE A 226 -9.37 -11.23 -19.42
N ALA A 227 -10.61 -11.23 -18.91
CA ALA A 227 -10.91 -11.00 -17.51
C ALA A 227 -11.91 -12.05 -17.03
N SER A 228 -11.66 -12.66 -15.87
CA SER A 228 -12.65 -13.44 -15.12
C SER A 228 -12.95 -12.70 -13.82
N LEU A 229 -14.21 -12.33 -13.67
CA LEU A 229 -14.70 -11.56 -12.55
C LEU A 229 -15.73 -12.41 -11.77
N PRO A 230 -15.70 -12.39 -10.43
CA PRO A 230 -16.82 -12.86 -9.65
C PRO A 230 -18.05 -12.02 -10.00
N ASN A 231 -19.23 -12.64 -9.99
CA ASN A 231 -20.47 -11.88 -10.03
C ASN A 231 -20.69 -11.21 -8.66
N LEU A 232 -20.42 -9.91 -8.62
CA LEU A 232 -20.36 -9.10 -7.41
C LEU A 232 -21.69 -8.39 -7.14
N LYS A 233 -22.81 -9.10 -7.31
CA LYS A 233 -24.17 -8.57 -7.11
C LYS A 233 -24.36 -7.80 -5.79
N GLU A 234 -23.63 -8.17 -4.74
CA GLU A 234 -23.63 -7.52 -3.42
C GLU A 234 -22.66 -6.32 -3.33
N ALA A 235 -21.53 -6.33 -4.05
CA ALA A 235 -20.52 -5.26 -3.97
C ALA A 235 -20.90 -4.00 -4.76
N VAL A 236 -21.75 -4.14 -5.79
CA VAL A 236 -22.24 -3.02 -6.61
C VAL A 236 -22.94 -1.97 -5.73
N ASP A 237 -23.60 -2.43 -4.66
CA ASP A 237 -24.33 -1.59 -3.72
C ASP A 237 -23.40 -0.72 -2.90
N GLU A 238 -22.35 -1.32 -2.35
CA GLU A 238 -21.36 -0.62 -1.53
C GLU A 238 -20.64 0.46 -2.33
N VAL A 239 -20.20 0.12 -3.55
CA VAL A 239 -19.53 1.06 -4.47
C VAL A 239 -20.48 2.21 -4.86
N TYR A 240 -21.74 1.88 -5.14
CA TYR A 240 -22.72 2.89 -5.53
C TYR A 240 -23.10 3.84 -4.40
N GLN A 241 -23.27 3.33 -3.18
CA GLN A 241 -23.54 4.16 -2.01
C GLN A 241 -22.32 5.02 -1.64
N ALA A 242 -21.11 4.49 -1.74
CA ALA A 242 -19.88 5.26 -1.56
C ALA A 242 -19.76 6.41 -2.57
N PHE A 243 -20.12 6.15 -3.84
CA PHE A 243 -20.15 7.19 -4.87
C PHE A 243 -21.23 8.25 -4.60
N LYS A 244 -22.47 7.87 -4.26
CA LYS A 244 -23.52 8.83 -3.88
C LYS A 244 -23.11 9.70 -2.71
N GLN A 245 -22.46 9.11 -1.72
CA GLN A 245 -21.90 9.84 -0.60
C GLN A 245 -20.88 10.89 -1.09
N ARG A 246 -20.03 10.51 -2.05
CA ARG A 246 -19.03 11.42 -2.63
C ARG A 246 -19.64 12.53 -3.50
N VAL A 247 -20.69 12.26 -4.27
CA VAL A 247 -21.41 13.29 -5.05
C VAL A 247 -22.12 14.29 -4.13
N ARG A 248 -22.59 13.85 -2.96
CA ARG A 248 -23.12 14.77 -1.93
C ARG A 248 -22.03 15.68 -1.34
N GLU A 249 -20.80 15.19 -1.24
CA GLU A 249 -19.64 15.95 -0.75
C GLU A 249 -19.01 16.85 -1.82
N ASP A 250 -19.02 16.41 -3.08
CA ASP A 250 -18.53 17.15 -4.24
C ASP A 250 -19.52 17.00 -5.41
N PRO A 251 -20.46 17.96 -5.56
CA PRO A 251 -21.49 17.91 -6.60
C PRO A 251 -20.94 17.87 -8.04
N SER A 252 -19.67 18.24 -8.26
CA SER A 252 -19.06 18.25 -9.59
C SER A 252 -18.81 16.84 -10.15
N LEU A 253 -18.83 15.81 -9.30
CA LEU A 253 -18.56 14.41 -9.67
C LEU A 253 -19.77 13.67 -10.29
N GLY A 254 -20.96 14.24 -10.24
CA GLY A 254 -22.21 13.55 -10.62
C GLY A 254 -22.50 13.46 -12.13
N ALA A 255 -21.83 14.26 -12.96
CA ALA A 255 -22.25 14.48 -14.36
C ALA A 255 -21.98 13.30 -15.32
N SER A 256 -21.09 12.36 -14.96
CA SER A 256 -20.65 11.24 -15.82
C SER A 256 -21.12 9.85 -15.35
N TRP A 257 -22.00 9.79 -14.34
CA TRP A 257 -22.36 8.55 -13.66
C TRP A 257 -23.76 8.04 -14.01
N PRO A 258 -23.98 6.71 -14.10
CA PRO A 258 -25.31 6.11 -14.30
C PRO A 258 -26.34 6.54 -13.24
N SER A 259 -27.59 6.74 -13.64
CA SER A 259 -28.70 7.06 -12.73
C SER A 259 -29.08 5.89 -11.81
N ASP A 260 -29.81 6.19 -10.73
CA ASP A 260 -30.40 5.22 -9.81
C ASP A 260 -31.15 4.08 -10.51
N ASP A 261 -31.96 4.43 -11.51
CA ASP A 261 -32.72 3.44 -12.27
C ASP A 261 -31.82 2.52 -13.08
N VAL A 262 -30.74 3.05 -13.68
CA VAL A 262 -29.76 2.24 -14.41
C VAL A 262 -29.02 1.32 -13.45
N MET A 263 -28.61 1.83 -12.29
CA MET A 263 -27.86 1.04 -11.32
C MET A 263 -28.71 -0.09 -10.70
N ASN A 264 -29.97 0.20 -10.36
CA ASN A 264 -30.91 -0.82 -9.88
C ASN A 264 -31.14 -1.91 -10.93
N ARG A 265 -31.21 -1.57 -12.22
CA ARG A 265 -31.34 -2.54 -13.30
C ARG A 265 -30.06 -3.34 -13.50
N VAL A 266 -28.88 -2.72 -13.42
CA VAL A 266 -27.58 -3.43 -13.48
C VAL A 266 -27.47 -4.46 -12.35
N ARG A 267 -27.89 -4.09 -11.13
CA ARG A 267 -27.99 -5.03 -10.01
C ARG A 267 -28.96 -6.17 -10.31
N GLN A 268 -30.15 -5.85 -10.80
CA GLN A 268 -31.17 -6.84 -11.14
C GLN A 268 -30.65 -7.84 -12.19
N VAL A 269 -29.97 -7.35 -13.23
CA VAL A 269 -29.28 -8.19 -14.22
C VAL A 269 -28.28 -9.12 -13.52
N GLY A 270 -27.45 -8.59 -12.62
CA GLY A 270 -26.50 -9.38 -11.83
C GLY A 270 -27.15 -10.53 -11.03
N THR A 271 -28.38 -10.38 -10.55
CA THR A 271 -29.08 -11.46 -9.82
C THR A 271 -29.49 -12.65 -10.69
N TYR A 272 -29.59 -12.45 -12.01
CA TYR A 272 -29.96 -13.50 -12.96
C TYR A 272 -28.75 -14.16 -13.63
N LEU A 273 -27.53 -13.69 -13.33
CA LEU A 273 -26.28 -14.25 -13.85
C LEU A 273 -25.66 -15.25 -12.86
N GLY A 274 -24.90 -16.20 -13.41
CA GLY A 274 -24.08 -17.13 -12.63
C GLY A 274 -23.02 -16.44 -11.80
N SER A 275 -22.21 -17.21 -11.07
CA SER A 275 -21.18 -16.68 -10.16
C SER A 275 -19.96 -16.07 -10.87
N GLU A 276 -19.86 -16.21 -12.19
CA GLU A 276 -18.71 -15.79 -12.99
C GLU A 276 -19.15 -14.99 -14.21
N ILE A 277 -18.40 -13.93 -14.50
CA ILE A 277 -18.51 -13.12 -15.71
C ILE A 277 -17.13 -13.12 -16.38
N ILE A 278 -17.09 -13.57 -17.63
CA ILE A 278 -15.90 -13.48 -18.48
C ILE A 278 -16.05 -12.30 -19.42
N ILE A 279 -14.98 -11.51 -19.55
CA ILE A 279 -14.83 -10.50 -20.59
C ILE A 279 -13.62 -10.91 -21.43
N ALA A 280 -13.84 -11.16 -22.71
CA ALA A 280 -12.79 -11.45 -23.68
C ALA A 280 -12.73 -10.34 -24.73
N VAL A 281 -11.54 -9.96 -25.15
CA VAL A 281 -11.31 -8.95 -26.18
C VAL A 281 -10.53 -9.58 -27.33
N PRO A 282 -11.21 -10.09 -28.36
CA PRO A 282 -10.58 -10.54 -29.60
C PRO A 282 -10.12 -9.38 -30.48
N LEU A 283 -9.00 -9.59 -31.15
CA LEU A 283 -8.62 -8.82 -32.34
C LEU A 283 -9.30 -9.42 -33.56
N LYS A 284 -9.89 -8.56 -34.40
CA LYS A 284 -10.30 -8.98 -35.74
C LYS A 284 -9.07 -9.08 -36.66
N ASP A 285 -9.04 -10.07 -37.53
CA ASP A 285 -7.92 -10.27 -38.46
C ASP A 285 -7.73 -9.03 -39.35
N GLY A 286 -6.53 -8.44 -39.32
CA GLY A 286 -6.14 -7.32 -40.18
C GLY A 286 -6.68 -5.93 -39.77
N GLU A 287 -7.54 -5.83 -38.77
CA GLU A 287 -8.10 -4.57 -38.26
C GLU A 287 -7.60 -4.25 -36.85
N LYS A 288 -7.51 -2.95 -36.50
CA LYS A 288 -7.24 -2.50 -35.11
C LYS A 288 -8.50 -2.55 -34.23
N ASP A 289 -9.60 -3.04 -34.75
CA ASP A 289 -10.90 -3.00 -34.08
C ASP A 289 -11.02 -4.11 -33.04
N LEU A 290 -11.33 -3.70 -31.81
CA LEU A 290 -11.59 -4.57 -30.67
C LEU A 290 -13.07 -4.94 -30.66
N ALA A 291 -13.39 -6.22 -30.53
CA ALA A 291 -14.77 -6.71 -30.47
C ALA A 291 -15.04 -7.37 -29.11
N PRO A 292 -15.19 -6.62 -28.01
CA PRO A 292 -15.35 -7.19 -26.68
C PRO A 292 -16.56 -8.14 -26.61
N VAL A 293 -16.38 -9.25 -25.91
CA VAL A 293 -17.38 -10.28 -25.68
C VAL A 293 -17.51 -10.47 -24.18
N LEU A 294 -18.71 -10.24 -23.65
CA LEU A 294 -19.07 -10.63 -22.29
C LEU A 294 -19.80 -11.97 -22.34
N ILE A 295 -19.39 -12.92 -21.50
CA ILE A 295 -19.97 -14.26 -21.39
C ILE A 295 -20.28 -14.52 -19.92
N ALA A 296 -21.51 -14.95 -19.62
CA ALA A 296 -21.93 -15.36 -18.29
C ALA A 296 -22.96 -16.50 -18.37
N GLU A 297 -23.10 -17.30 -17.32
CA GLU A 297 -24.25 -18.21 -17.21
C GLU A 297 -25.52 -17.41 -16.93
N ALA A 298 -26.64 -17.77 -17.57
CA ALA A 298 -27.96 -17.19 -17.34
C ALA A 298 -28.77 -18.14 -16.45
N LEU A 299 -28.83 -17.85 -15.14
CA LEU A 299 -29.58 -18.64 -14.17
C LEU A 299 -31.09 -18.52 -14.38
N GLN A 300 -31.56 -17.33 -14.81
CA GLN A 300 -32.96 -17.07 -15.12
C GLN A 300 -33.08 -16.41 -16.50
N PRO A 301 -33.04 -17.19 -17.59
CA PRO A 301 -32.95 -16.67 -18.96
C PRO A 301 -34.02 -15.64 -19.34
N GLU A 302 -35.29 -15.92 -19.06
CA GLU A 302 -36.40 -15.03 -19.46
C GLU A 302 -36.43 -13.74 -18.62
N SER A 303 -36.17 -13.84 -17.31
CA SER A 303 -36.05 -12.68 -16.43
C SER A 303 -34.86 -11.79 -16.79
N LEU A 304 -33.73 -12.41 -17.18
CA LEU A 304 -32.54 -11.71 -17.67
C LEU A 304 -32.83 -10.93 -18.95
N LYS A 305 -33.48 -11.57 -19.95
CA LYS A 305 -33.88 -10.91 -21.19
C LYS A 305 -34.76 -9.68 -20.91
N ALA A 306 -35.77 -9.83 -20.06
CA ALA A 306 -36.67 -8.74 -19.68
C ALA A 306 -35.94 -7.59 -18.95
N ALA A 307 -35.02 -7.92 -18.04
CA ALA A 307 -34.25 -6.92 -17.29
C ALA A 307 -33.32 -6.10 -18.21
N ILE A 308 -32.68 -6.75 -19.18
CA ILE A 308 -31.78 -6.09 -20.13
C ILE A 308 -32.56 -5.21 -21.11
N GLN A 309 -33.68 -5.69 -21.64
CA GLN A 309 -34.54 -4.89 -22.54
C GLN A 309 -35.05 -3.61 -21.87
N GLY A 310 -35.12 -3.60 -20.54
CA GLY A 310 -35.45 -2.41 -19.76
C GLY A 310 -34.30 -1.41 -19.58
N LEU A 311 -33.05 -1.75 -19.90
CA LEU A 311 -31.92 -0.83 -19.73
C LEU A 311 -32.00 0.31 -20.77
N PRO A 312 -32.06 1.58 -20.33
CA PRO A 312 -32.13 2.70 -21.27
C PRO A 312 -30.86 2.77 -22.11
N GLY A 313 -31.01 2.84 -23.44
CA GLY A 313 -29.88 2.95 -24.37
C GLY A 313 -29.21 1.64 -24.78
N SER A 314 -29.79 0.46 -24.49
CA SER A 314 -29.24 -0.84 -24.86
C SER A 314 -29.30 -1.10 -26.38
N LYS A 315 -28.44 -0.44 -27.15
CA LYS A 315 -28.15 -0.79 -28.56
C LYS A 315 -27.14 -1.92 -28.70
N ILE A 316 -26.63 -2.43 -27.58
CA ILE A 316 -25.59 -3.46 -27.55
C ILE A 316 -26.27 -4.81 -27.81
N PRO A 317 -25.92 -5.53 -28.91
CA PRO A 317 -26.53 -6.81 -29.19
C PRO A 317 -26.19 -7.84 -28.11
N PHE A 318 -27.16 -8.66 -27.77
CA PHE A 318 -27.01 -9.75 -26.80
C PHE A 318 -27.87 -10.94 -27.20
N VAL A 319 -27.49 -12.12 -26.72
CA VAL A 319 -28.31 -13.33 -26.80
C VAL A 319 -28.37 -14.00 -25.43
N VAL A 320 -29.50 -14.64 -25.16
CA VAL A 320 -29.64 -15.60 -24.07
C VAL A 320 -30.13 -16.91 -24.68
N ASP A 321 -29.23 -17.89 -24.76
CA ASP A 321 -29.49 -19.20 -25.37
C ASP A 321 -28.96 -20.33 -24.48
N SER A 322 -29.75 -21.39 -24.26
CA SER A 322 -29.31 -22.60 -23.56
C SER A 322 -28.61 -22.35 -22.21
N GLY A 323 -29.12 -21.38 -21.43
CA GLY A 323 -28.55 -20.98 -20.13
C GLY A 323 -27.25 -20.17 -20.23
N LEU A 324 -26.89 -19.67 -21.42
CA LEU A 324 -25.73 -18.81 -21.66
C LEU A 324 -26.21 -17.40 -22.01
N PHE A 325 -25.57 -16.40 -21.41
CA PHE A 325 -25.74 -14.99 -21.76
C PHE A 325 -24.47 -14.48 -22.43
N VAL A 326 -24.63 -13.88 -23.62
CA VAL A 326 -23.51 -13.30 -24.38
C VAL A 326 -23.88 -11.89 -24.83
N VAL A 327 -22.95 -10.95 -24.66
CA VAL A 327 -23.08 -9.57 -25.15
C VAL A 327 -21.90 -9.25 -26.05
N SER A 328 -22.16 -9.00 -27.33
CA SER A 328 -21.16 -8.59 -28.32
C SER A 328 -21.80 -8.19 -29.66
N SER A 329 -20.99 -7.99 -30.70
CA SER A 329 -21.46 -7.89 -32.09
C SER A 329 -22.08 -9.22 -32.58
N PRO A 330 -23.02 -9.21 -33.56
CA PRO A 330 -23.69 -10.42 -34.03
C PRO A 330 -22.75 -11.55 -34.45
N GLY A 331 -21.68 -11.25 -35.20
CA GLY A 331 -20.72 -12.27 -35.63
C GLY A 331 -19.95 -12.93 -34.47
N MET A 332 -19.65 -12.18 -33.40
CA MET A 332 -19.01 -12.74 -32.19
C MET A 332 -20.00 -13.58 -31.38
N ILE A 333 -21.27 -13.18 -31.34
CA ILE A 333 -22.33 -13.99 -30.71
C ILE A 333 -22.45 -15.34 -31.42
N ASP A 334 -22.52 -15.35 -32.75
CA ASP A 334 -22.63 -16.58 -33.54
C ASP A 334 -21.41 -17.50 -33.32
N GLU A 335 -20.21 -16.95 -33.22
CA GLU A 335 -18.99 -17.71 -32.93
C GLU A 335 -19.05 -18.39 -31.55
N VAL A 336 -19.41 -17.64 -30.50
CA VAL A 336 -19.54 -18.16 -29.13
C VAL A 336 -20.61 -19.25 -29.05
N LEU A 337 -21.76 -19.05 -29.71
CA LEU A 337 -22.82 -20.07 -29.77
C LEU A 337 -22.38 -21.32 -30.52
N ALA A 338 -21.59 -21.19 -31.60
CA ALA A 338 -21.05 -22.33 -32.32
C ALA A 338 -20.13 -23.20 -31.43
N PHE A 339 -19.34 -22.58 -30.54
CA PHE A 339 -18.55 -23.31 -29.53
C PHE A 339 -19.44 -23.96 -28.47
N ARG A 340 -20.48 -23.26 -28.00
CA ARG A 340 -21.44 -23.80 -27.00
C ARG A 340 -22.18 -25.03 -27.52
N HIS A 341 -22.63 -24.99 -28.77
CA HIS A 341 -23.32 -26.11 -29.43
C HIS A 341 -22.38 -27.15 -30.04
N GLN A 342 -21.07 -26.95 -29.89
CA GLN A 342 -20.03 -27.87 -30.42
C GLN A 342 -20.12 -28.08 -31.94
N THR A 343 -20.69 -27.12 -32.68
CA THR A 343 -20.75 -27.16 -34.16
C THR A 343 -19.43 -26.74 -34.79
N ARG A 344 -18.53 -26.13 -34.00
CA ARG A 344 -17.17 -25.73 -34.39
C ARG A 344 -16.20 -26.00 -33.24
N SER A 345 -14.98 -26.44 -33.56
CA SER A 345 -13.89 -26.52 -32.57
C SER A 345 -13.41 -25.12 -32.18
N ASN A 346 -13.01 -24.93 -30.92
CA ASN A 346 -12.49 -23.64 -30.44
C ASN A 346 -10.94 -23.60 -30.51
N PRO A 347 -10.32 -22.85 -31.44
CA PRO A 347 -8.86 -22.73 -31.55
C PRO A 347 -8.21 -22.03 -30.36
N PHE A 348 -8.97 -21.27 -29.56
CA PHE A 348 -8.46 -20.61 -28.35
C PHE A 348 -7.82 -21.62 -27.38
N LEU A 349 -8.38 -22.85 -27.33
CA LEU A 349 -7.95 -23.92 -26.42
C LEU A 349 -6.52 -24.42 -26.69
N SER A 350 -5.94 -24.12 -27.85
CA SER A 350 -4.53 -24.43 -28.17
C SER A 350 -3.56 -23.26 -27.92
N THR A 351 -4.03 -22.11 -27.44
CA THR A 351 -3.19 -20.92 -27.24
C THR A 351 -2.42 -20.96 -25.92
N ALA A 352 -1.28 -20.26 -25.88
CA ALA A 352 -0.52 -20.06 -24.64
C ALA A 352 -1.33 -19.30 -23.57
N LEU A 353 -2.15 -18.32 -24.00
CA LEU A 353 -3.04 -17.57 -23.11
C LEU A 353 -4.04 -18.50 -22.42
N TYR A 354 -4.66 -19.44 -23.14
CA TYR A 354 -5.54 -20.45 -22.54
C TYR A 354 -4.81 -21.35 -21.54
N GLN A 355 -3.60 -21.83 -21.87
CA GLN A 355 -2.81 -22.66 -20.95
C GLN A 355 -2.55 -21.94 -19.62
N ARG A 356 -2.25 -20.64 -19.67
CA ARG A 356 -2.06 -19.82 -18.46
C ARG A 356 -3.36 -19.59 -17.71
N ILE A 357 -4.46 -19.30 -18.40
CA ILE A 357 -5.79 -19.19 -17.80
C ILE A 357 -6.15 -20.48 -17.05
N SER A 358 -5.99 -21.63 -17.71
CA SER A 358 -6.25 -22.95 -17.13
C SER A 358 -5.36 -23.24 -15.91
N ALA A 359 -4.09 -22.84 -15.95
CA ALA A 359 -3.21 -22.91 -14.79
C ALA A 359 -3.70 -22.02 -13.63
N ALA A 360 -4.13 -20.79 -13.90
CA ALA A 360 -4.65 -19.89 -12.88
C ALA A 360 -5.87 -20.47 -12.16
N TYR A 361 -6.84 -21.05 -12.89
CA TYR A 361 -7.96 -21.76 -12.25
C TYR A 361 -7.49 -22.96 -11.41
N ARG A 362 -6.57 -23.80 -11.89
CA ARG A 362 -6.04 -24.90 -11.07
C ARG A 362 -5.38 -24.44 -9.76
N GLU A 363 -4.78 -23.26 -9.77
CA GLU A 363 -4.16 -22.63 -8.60
C GLU A 363 -5.17 -21.92 -7.67
N GLY A 364 -6.41 -21.72 -8.13
CA GLY A 364 -7.45 -20.98 -7.43
C GLY A 364 -7.33 -19.46 -7.64
N VAL A 365 -8.41 -18.85 -8.14
CA VAL A 365 -8.47 -17.40 -8.39
C VAL A 365 -9.76 -16.78 -7.89
N THR A 366 -9.67 -15.59 -7.29
CA THR A 366 -10.84 -14.78 -6.94
C THR A 366 -11.30 -13.94 -8.13
N TRP A 367 -10.36 -13.19 -8.72
CA TRP A 367 -10.47 -12.54 -10.02
C TRP A 367 -9.11 -12.56 -10.69
N PHE A 368 -9.09 -12.52 -12.01
CA PHE A 368 -7.83 -12.36 -12.73
C PHE A 368 -8.03 -11.70 -14.10
N LEU A 369 -6.97 -11.05 -14.56
CA LEU A 369 -6.83 -10.42 -15.86
C LEU A 369 -5.64 -11.06 -16.57
N ALA A 370 -5.75 -11.31 -17.86
CA ALA A 370 -4.67 -11.82 -18.67
C ALA A 370 -4.64 -11.12 -20.03
N ALA A 371 -3.45 -10.91 -20.58
CA ALA A 371 -3.26 -10.33 -21.90
C ALA A 371 -2.19 -11.09 -22.68
N ASP A 372 -2.44 -11.32 -23.97
CA ASP A 372 -1.48 -11.89 -24.92
C ASP A 372 -0.57 -10.77 -25.45
N LEU A 373 0.62 -10.67 -24.86
CA LEU A 373 1.56 -9.62 -25.22
C LEU A 373 2.26 -9.88 -26.55
N GLN A 374 2.33 -11.12 -27.04
CA GLN A 374 2.92 -11.38 -28.37
C GLN A 374 2.10 -10.72 -29.47
N LYS A 375 0.76 -10.74 -29.32
CA LYS A 375 -0.15 -10.08 -30.27
C LYS A 375 -0.23 -8.57 -30.06
N LEU A 376 -0.11 -8.09 -28.83
CA LEU A 376 -0.25 -6.66 -28.48
C LEU A 376 1.04 -5.84 -28.62
N LEU A 377 2.20 -6.46 -28.43
CA LEU A 377 3.51 -5.82 -28.46
C LEU A 377 4.34 -6.42 -29.61
N PRO A 378 4.12 -5.98 -30.86
CA PRO A 378 4.94 -6.44 -31.98
C PRO A 378 6.41 -6.03 -31.76
N ALA A 379 7.33 -6.88 -32.21
CA ALA A 379 8.76 -6.63 -32.11
C ALA A 379 9.14 -5.31 -32.83
N ARG A 380 9.64 -4.35 -32.05
CA ARG A 380 10.15 -3.04 -32.48
C ARG A 380 11.47 -2.77 -31.75
N PRO A 381 12.33 -1.87 -32.26
CA PRO A 381 13.62 -1.57 -31.63
C PRO A 381 13.52 -1.25 -30.12
N VAL A 382 12.49 -0.49 -29.72
CA VAL A 382 12.23 -0.16 -28.31
C VAL A 382 11.82 -1.39 -27.49
N THR A 383 10.93 -2.25 -28.00
CA THR A 383 10.51 -3.44 -27.26
C THR A 383 11.63 -4.47 -27.17
N THR A 384 12.46 -4.60 -28.21
CA THR A 384 13.65 -5.47 -28.18
C THR A 384 14.66 -5.00 -27.15
N GLN A 385 14.96 -3.70 -27.10
CA GLN A 385 15.88 -3.13 -26.11
C GLN A 385 15.36 -3.31 -24.67
N LEU A 386 14.08 -3.06 -24.46
CA LEU A 386 13.47 -3.27 -23.15
C LEU A 386 13.46 -4.75 -22.75
N GLY A 387 13.69 -5.69 -23.69
CA GLY A 387 13.55 -7.13 -23.43
C GLY A 387 12.12 -7.65 -23.55
N LEU A 388 11.21 -6.84 -24.11
CA LEU A 388 9.78 -7.13 -24.25
C LEU A 388 9.40 -7.75 -25.60
N ALA A 389 10.33 -7.87 -26.56
CA ALA A 389 10.07 -8.51 -27.85
C ALA A 389 9.60 -9.98 -27.71
N ASP A 390 9.98 -10.61 -26.61
CA ASP A 390 9.68 -12.00 -26.25
C ASP A 390 8.58 -12.14 -25.21
N ALA A 391 7.95 -11.03 -24.83
CA ALA A 391 6.90 -11.02 -23.83
C ALA A 391 5.71 -11.82 -24.34
N GLN A 392 5.38 -12.90 -23.63
CA GLN A 392 4.31 -13.82 -23.98
C GLN A 392 2.98 -13.35 -23.43
N GLN A 393 2.94 -13.06 -22.12
CA GLN A 393 1.70 -12.79 -21.42
C GLN A 393 1.90 -11.89 -20.21
N LEU A 394 0.91 -11.05 -19.95
CA LEU A 394 0.75 -10.34 -18.69
C LEU A 394 -0.45 -10.91 -17.95
N VAL A 395 -0.27 -11.32 -16.70
CA VAL A 395 -1.36 -11.77 -15.83
C VAL A 395 -1.38 -10.92 -14.57
N ILE A 396 -2.56 -10.49 -14.16
CA ILE A 396 -2.79 -9.78 -12.90
C ILE A 396 -3.86 -10.56 -12.14
N GLU A 397 -3.55 -10.98 -10.93
CA GLU A 397 -4.43 -11.84 -10.13
C GLU A 397 -4.40 -11.41 -8.66
N GLN A 398 -5.50 -11.68 -7.96
CA GLN A 398 -5.55 -11.69 -6.51
C GLN A 398 -5.68 -13.13 -6.04
N LYS A 399 -4.77 -13.54 -5.16
CA LYS A 399 -4.86 -14.80 -4.43
C LYS A 399 -5.18 -14.54 -2.97
N HIS A 400 -6.01 -15.39 -2.38
CA HIS A 400 -6.28 -15.39 -0.95
C HIS A 400 -5.68 -16.65 -0.35
N GLY A 401 -4.71 -16.50 0.56
CA GLY A 401 -4.09 -17.60 1.30
C GLY A 401 -4.43 -17.54 2.79
N LYS A 402 -3.94 -18.50 3.58
CA LYS A 402 -4.13 -18.54 5.04
C LYS A 402 -3.60 -17.28 5.76
N ASP A 403 -2.59 -16.63 5.17
CA ASP A 403 -1.94 -15.43 5.70
C ASP A 403 -2.46 -14.11 5.09
N GLY A 404 -3.57 -14.17 4.34
CA GLY A 404 -4.26 -13.02 3.74
C GLY A 404 -4.18 -12.95 2.21
N SER A 405 -4.65 -11.83 1.65
CA SER A 405 -4.64 -11.57 0.21
C SER A 405 -3.24 -11.17 -0.28
N SER A 406 -2.81 -11.72 -1.42
CA SER A 406 -1.65 -11.27 -2.19
C SER A 406 -2.09 -10.86 -3.60
N TYR A 407 -1.71 -9.66 -4.02
CA TYR A 407 -1.85 -9.19 -5.40
C TYR A 407 -0.59 -9.54 -6.17
N ARG A 408 -0.76 -10.17 -7.33
CA ARG A 408 0.35 -10.62 -8.15
C ARG A 408 0.18 -10.13 -9.58
N ALA A 409 1.26 -9.62 -10.16
CA ALA A 409 1.38 -9.41 -11.59
C ALA A 409 2.52 -10.27 -12.14
N VAL A 410 2.28 -11.00 -13.22
CA VAL A 410 3.25 -11.90 -13.85
C VAL A 410 3.42 -11.48 -15.29
N LEU A 411 4.64 -11.07 -15.64
CA LEU A 411 5.08 -10.86 -17.01
C LEU A 411 5.89 -12.09 -17.45
N GLY A 412 5.33 -12.92 -18.32
CA GLY A 412 5.98 -14.12 -18.85
C GLY A 412 6.65 -13.88 -20.19
N PHE A 413 7.71 -14.63 -20.49
CA PHE A 413 8.49 -14.59 -21.72
C PHE A 413 8.55 -15.96 -22.37
N ASN A 414 8.64 -16.00 -23.71
CA ASN A 414 8.78 -17.25 -24.46
C ASN A 414 10.19 -17.88 -24.37
N GLN A 415 11.17 -17.12 -23.87
CA GLN A 415 12.56 -17.51 -23.71
C GLN A 415 13.17 -16.84 -22.47
N THR A 416 14.42 -17.16 -22.16
CA THR A 416 15.16 -16.49 -21.07
C THR A 416 15.13 -14.99 -21.27
N ARG A 417 14.83 -14.23 -20.19
CA ARG A 417 14.80 -12.76 -20.20
C ARG A 417 16.09 -12.16 -20.76
N ARG A 418 15.94 -11.13 -21.61
CA ARG A 418 17.03 -10.37 -22.26
C ARG A 418 16.80 -8.86 -22.10
N GLY A 419 17.77 -8.05 -22.54
CA GLY A 419 17.76 -6.60 -22.40
C GLY A 419 17.54 -6.18 -20.94
N MET A 420 16.80 -5.10 -20.73
CA MET A 420 16.50 -4.59 -19.40
C MET A 420 15.71 -5.59 -18.53
N MET A 421 14.84 -6.40 -19.13
CA MET A 421 14.16 -7.46 -18.40
C MET A 421 15.14 -8.52 -17.90
N GLY A 422 16.32 -8.69 -18.51
CA GLY A 422 17.35 -9.66 -18.15
C GLY A 422 18.21 -9.29 -16.94
N TRP A 423 18.26 -8.00 -16.57
CA TRP A 423 19.14 -7.49 -15.50
C TRP A 423 18.85 -8.12 -14.14
N LEU A 424 17.57 -8.33 -13.82
CA LEU A 424 17.11 -8.80 -12.52
C LEU A 424 17.60 -10.25 -12.26
N ALA A 425 18.28 -10.46 -11.13
CA ALA A 425 18.74 -11.78 -10.68
C ALA A 425 17.59 -12.70 -10.28
N ASN A 426 17.91 -13.98 -10.11
CA ASN A 426 17.03 -14.88 -9.36
C ASN A 426 16.93 -14.39 -7.90
N PRO A 427 15.82 -14.66 -7.19
CA PRO A 427 15.67 -14.21 -5.80
C PRO A 427 16.79 -14.75 -4.91
N ALA A 428 17.38 -13.89 -4.08
CA ALA A 428 18.51 -14.21 -3.24
C ALA A 428 18.51 -13.37 -1.94
N PRO A 429 19.19 -13.80 -0.87
CA PRO A 429 19.42 -12.95 0.30
C PRO A 429 20.10 -11.64 -0.12
N MET A 430 19.69 -10.51 0.46
CA MET A 430 20.33 -9.21 0.22
C MET A 430 21.02 -8.71 1.49
N GLY A 431 22.36 -8.77 1.52
CA GLY A 431 23.14 -8.29 2.65
C GLY A 431 23.12 -6.76 2.81
N ALA A 432 22.83 -6.03 1.73
CA ALA A 432 22.68 -4.57 1.73
C ALA A 432 21.64 -4.06 2.74
N LEU A 433 20.64 -4.89 3.10
CA LEU A 433 19.59 -4.55 4.06
C LEU A 433 20.08 -4.37 5.50
N GLU A 434 21.23 -4.95 5.83
CA GLU A 434 21.82 -4.84 7.17
C GLU A 434 22.35 -3.42 7.47
N PHE A 435 22.50 -2.57 6.46
CA PHE A 435 23.00 -1.19 6.58
C PHE A 435 21.92 -0.12 6.69
N VAL A 436 20.66 -0.51 6.64
CA VAL A 436 19.51 0.39 6.65
C VAL A 436 18.81 0.25 8.01
N SER A 437 18.40 1.37 8.59
CA SER A 437 17.65 1.39 9.85
C SER A 437 16.34 0.63 9.72
N SER A 438 15.92 0.00 10.82
CA SER A 438 14.56 -0.55 10.96
C SER A 438 13.44 0.49 10.80
N ASN A 439 13.78 1.80 10.92
CA ASN A 439 12.86 2.93 10.82
C ASN A 439 12.96 3.71 9.49
N ALA A 440 13.67 3.20 8.48
CA ALA A 440 13.80 3.89 7.19
C ALA A 440 12.42 4.19 6.56
N TYR A 441 12.27 5.38 5.98
CA TYR A 441 11.02 5.87 5.39
C TYR A 441 10.70 5.22 4.05
N GLY A 442 11.73 4.90 3.28
CA GLY A 442 11.58 4.34 1.96
C GLY A 442 12.86 3.64 1.54
N VAL A 443 12.72 2.46 0.97
CA VAL A 443 13.86 1.63 0.55
C VAL A 443 13.53 0.99 -0.78
N ALA A 444 14.44 1.12 -1.74
CA ALA A 444 14.38 0.39 -3.00
C ALA A 444 15.65 -0.44 -3.11
N ALA A 445 15.51 -1.74 -3.31
CA ALA A 445 16.63 -2.65 -3.46
C ALA A 445 16.44 -3.54 -4.69
N ILE A 446 17.53 -3.90 -5.34
CA ILE A 446 17.55 -4.80 -6.48
C ILE A 446 18.80 -5.67 -6.43
N ALA A 447 18.62 -6.94 -6.75
CA ALA A 447 19.66 -7.92 -7.02
C ALA A 447 19.74 -8.10 -8.54
N MET A 448 20.94 -7.91 -9.07
CA MET A 448 21.26 -7.93 -10.49
C MET A 448 22.09 -9.17 -10.80
N LYS A 449 21.88 -9.76 -11.98
CA LYS A 449 22.67 -10.92 -12.41
C LYS A 449 24.13 -10.53 -12.62
N ASP A 450 24.32 -9.41 -13.29
CA ASP A 450 25.60 -8.87 -13.69
C ASP A 450 25.45 -7.37 -13.96
N PRO A 451 26.10 -6.48 -13.19
CA PRO A 451 26.06 -5.03 -13.40
C PRO A 451 26.56 -4.60 -14.78
N SER A 452 27.40 -5.39 -15.46
CA SER A 452 27.90 -5.08 -16.80
C SER A 452 26.78 -4.99 -17.84
N LEU A 453 25.71 -5.78 -17.68
CA LEU A 453 24.54 -5.74 -18.58
C LEU A 453 23.87 -4.37 -18.63
N ILE A 454 23.89 -3.62 -17.52
CA ILE A 454 23.33 -2.25 -17.46
C ILE A 454 24.21 -1.32 -18.28
N ILE A 455 25.53 -1.40 -18.09
CA ILE A 455 26.47 -0.54 -18.81
C ILE A 455 26.42 -0.85 -20.31
N GLU A 456 26.35 -2.12 -20.69
CA GLU A 456 26.19 -2.54 -22.09
C GLU A 456 24.91 -1.97 -22.72
N ASP A 457 23.77 -2.04 -22.03
CA ASP A 457 22.51 -1.52 -22.54
C ASP A 457 22.48 0.02 -22.62
N VAL A 458 23.09 0.72 -21.66
CA VAL A 458 23.28 2.19 -21.70
C VAL A 458 24.19 2.58 -22.86
N TYR A 459 25.30 1.87 -23.03
CA TYR A 459 26.22 2.09 -24.15
C TYR A 459 25.54 1.85 -25.49
N ALA A 460 24.79 0.75 -25.64
CA ALA A 460 24.01 0.45 -26.84
C ALA A 460 22.89 1.49 -27.10
N PHE A 461 22.37 2.12 -26.06
CA PHE A 461 21.44 3.25 -26.19
C PHE A 461 22.17 4.52 -26.66
N LEU A 462 23.29 4.88 -26.04
CA LEU A 462 24.08 6.05 -26.42
C LEU A 462 24.64 5.91 -27.84
N GLN A 463 25.14 4.75 -28.23
CA GLN A 463 25.65 4.51 -29.58
C GLN A 463 24.60 4.78 -30.67
N ARG A 464 23.32 4.49 -30.38
CA ARG A 464 22.21 4.72 -31.32
C ARG A 464 21.71 6.16 -31.32
N ASN A 465 21.70 6.84 -30.18
CA ASN A 465 21.07 8.16 -30.04
C ASN A 465 22.08 9.33 -30.01
N ASN A 466 23.33 9.07 -29.65
CA ASN A 466 24.43 10.02 -29.58
C ASN A 466 25.78 9.33 -29.89
N PRO A 467 26.05 8.97 -31.15
CA PRO A 467 27.26 8.24 -31.53
C PRO A 467 28.54 9.04 -31.25
N GLN A 468 28.47 10.38 -31.25
CA GLN A 468 29.61 11.23 -30.92
C GLN A 468 30.06 11.03 -29.46
N ALA A 469 29.12 10.97 -28.51
CA ALA A 469 29.46 10.71 -27.11
C ALA A 469 30.16 9.36 -26.92
N ILE A 470 29.83 8.35 -27.74
CA ILE A 470 30.52 7.06 -27.72
C ILE A 470 31.95 7.18 -28.27
N HIS A 471 32.16 7.89 -29.38
CA HIS A 471 33.50 8.13 -29.89
C HIS A 471 34.38 8.87 -28.87
N ASP A 472 33.84 9.89 -28.20
CA ASP A 472 34.58 10.63 -27.19
C ASP A 472 35.00 9.73 -26.00
N ILE A 473 34.11 8.82 -25.58
CA ILE A 473 34.40 7.79 -24.56
C ILE A 473 35.49 6.82 -25.04
N ASP A 474 35.41 6.33 -26.29
CA ASP A 474 36.37 5.39 -26.86
C ASP A 474 37.78 6.00 -27.04
N ASP A 475 37.87 7.23 -27.55
CA ASP A 475 39.12 7.95 -27.70
C ASP A 475 39.82 8.14 -26.35
N PHE A 476 39.04 8.45 -25.31
CA PHE A 476 39.52 8.60 -23.96
C PHE A 476 40.06 7.28 -23.38
N GLN A 477 39.28 6.20 -23.49
CA GLN A 477 39.67 4.85 -23.02
C GLN A 477 41.03 4.44 -23.61
N ASN A 478 41.23 4.71 -24.90
CA ASN A 478 42.49 4.44 -25.61
C ASN A 478 43.66 5.28 -25.09
N GLN A 479 43.44 6.58 -24.81
CA GLN A 479 44.48 7.48 -24.31
C GLN A 479 44.94 7.12 -22.89
N HIS A 480 44.02 6.68 -22.03
CA HIS A 480 44.29 6.43 -20.61
C HIS A 480 44.50 4.95 -20.26
N ARG A 481 44.35 4.04 -21.22
CA ARG A 481 44.44 2.58 -21.04
C ARG A 481 43.48 2.06 -19.96
N ILE A 482 42.25 2.58 -19.97
CA ILE A 482 41.15 2.21 -19.07
C ILE A 482 40.04 1.61 -19.94
N ASP A 483 39.34 0.59 -19.44
CA ASP A 483 38.11 0.09 -20.05
C ASP A 483 36.96 0.42 -19.11
N ILE A 484 36.27 1.53 -19.34
CA ILE A 484 35.20 2.04 -18.46
C ILE A 484 34.11 0.98 -18.27
N ARG A 485 33.78 0.22 -19.32
CA ARG A 485 32.74 -0.82 -19.22
C ARG A 485 33.17 -1.89 -18.24
N HIS A 486 34.41 -2.35 -18.35
CA HIS A 486 34.93 -3.40 -17.49
C HIS A 486 35.36 -2.89 -16.11
N ASP A 487 36.01 -1.73 -16.01
CA ASP A 487 36.55 -1.13 -14.79
C ASP A 487 35.48 -0.53 -13.88
N LEU A 488 34.29 -0.23 -14.39
CA LEU A 488 33.15 0.20 -13.58
C LEU A 488 32.26 -0.98 -13.15
N ALA A 489 31.96 -1.94 -14.03
CA ALA A 489 31.08 -3.06 -13.70
C ALA A 489 31.78 -4.20 -12.96
N ALA A 490 32.99 -4.60 -13.37
CA ALA A 490 33.66 -5.78 -12.81
C ALA A 490 33.95 -5.69 -11.30
N PRO A 491 34.22 -4.50 -10.72
CA PRO A 491 34.33 -4.37 -9.28
C PRO A 491 33.01 -4.52 -8.51
N LEU A 492 31.86 -4.39 -9.17
CA LEU A 492 30.55 -4.35 -8.52
C LEU A 492 29.98 -5.76 -8.37
N GLY A 493 29.31 -5.98 -7.23
CA GLY A 493 28.46 -7.14 -7.00
C GLY A 493 27.04 -6.95 -7.54
N GLY A 494 26.17 -7.89 -7.21
CA GLY A 494 24.79 -7.91 -7.72
C GLY A 494 23.83 -7.01 -6.95
N GLU A 495 24.16 -6.58 -5.73
CA GLU A 495 23.22 -5.83 -4.88
C GLU A 495 23.36 -4.31 -5.04
N PHE A 496 22.24 -3.64 -5.27
CA PHE A 496 22.10 -2.18 -5.19
C PHE A 496 20.89 -1.83 -4.33
N LEU A 497 21.09 -0.89 -3.40
CA LEU A 497 20.04 -0.40 -2.52
C LEU A 497 20.13 1.13 -2.39
N PHE A 498 18.97 1.77 -2.44
CA PHE A 498 18.76 3.16 -2.06
C PHE A 498 17.78 3.23 -0.89
N ALA A 499 18.07 4.04 0.12
CA ALA A 499 17.20 4.28 1.26
C ALA A 499 17.08 5.77 1.61
N MET A 500 15.88 6.19 1.98
CA MET A 500 15.63 7.42 2.73
C MET A 500 15.56 7.04 4.21
N ASP A 501 16.62 7.34 4.95
CA ASP A 501 16.88 6.79 6.28
C ASP A 501 17.35 7.89 7.23
N GLY A 502 16.39 8.72 7.66
CA GLY A 502 16.59 9.89 8.50
C GLY A 502 15.72 11.09 8.06
N PRO A 503 15.98 12.31 8.59
CA PRO A 503 15.18 13.49 8.27
C PRO A 503 15.07 13.76 6.76
N ILE A 504 13.88 14.15 6.30
CA ILE A 504 13.65 14.49 4.88
C ILE A 504 13.92 15.99 4.62
N LEU A 505 13.77 16.83 5.64
CA LEU A 505 13.97 18.27 5.59
C LEU A 505 14.91 18.74 6.70
N PRO A 506 15.69 19.81 6.48
CA PRO A 506 15.84 20.56 5.23
C PRO A 506 16.74 19.88 4.19
N ALA A 507 17.61 18.97 4.61
CA ALA A 507 18.45 18.13 3.74
C ALA A 507 18.05 16.66 3.92
N PRO A 508 17.76 15.92 2.84
CA PRO A 508 17.30 14.55 2.94
C PRO A 508 18.45 13.61 3.35
N ALA A 509 18.24 12.83 4.41
CA ALA A 509 19.12 11.74 4.81
C ALA A 509 18.87 10.52 3.91
N TRP A 510 19.68 10.39 2.87
CA TRP A 510 19.66 9.24 1.98
C TRP A 510 20.92 8.39 2.12
N LYS A 511 20.81 7.10 1.78
CA LYS A 511 21.93 6.17 1.70
C LYS A 511 21.85 5.35 0.43
N ILE A 512 23.00 5.13 -0.21
CA ILE A 512 23.17 4.13 -1.25
C ILE A 512 24.12 3.06 -0.72
N VAL A 513 23.76 1.80 -0.92
CA VAL A 513 24.56 0.63 -0.55
C VAL A 513 24.74 -0.22 -1.80
N VAL A 514 25.99 -0.40 -2.21
CA VAL A 514 26.34 -1.17 -3.41
C VAL A 514 27.29 -2.28 -3.01
N GLU A 515 27.04 -3.51 -3.44
CA GLU A 515 27.98 -4.61 -3.25
C GLU A 515 29.23 -4.38 -4.12
N VAL A 516 30.41 -4.65 -3.56
CA VAL A 516 31.70 -4.40 -4.21
C VAL A 516 32.65 -5.56 -3.93
N TYR A 517 33.10 -6.22 -5.00
CA TYR A 517 34.09 -7.28 -4.97
C TYR A 517 35.53 -6.76 -5.00
N ASP A 518 35.78 -5.62 -5.65
CA ASP A 518 37.12 -4.99 -5.71
C ASP A 518 37.07 -3.48 -5.40
N ALA A 519 37.16 -3.15 -4.12
CA ALA A 519 37.11 -1.76 -3.64
C ALA A 519 38.28 -0.91 -4.15
N ALA A 520 39.47 -1.49 -4.32
CA ALA A 520 40.65 -0.76 -4.76
C ALA A 520 40.52 -0.34 -6.22
N ARG A 521 40.08 -1.27 -7.08
CA ARG A 521 39.80 -0.98 -8.49
C ARG A 521 38.70 0.06 -8.63
N LEU A 522 37.57 -0.11 -7.92
CA LEU A 522 36.48 0.87 -7.99
C LEU A 522 36.92 2.26 -7.52
N GLN A 523 37.71 2.34 -6.45
CA GLN A 523 38.25 3.61 -5.96
C GLN A 523 39.13 4.30 -7.00
N ASN A 524 40.01 3.55 -7.67
CA ASN A 524 40.85 4.10 -8.74
C ASN A 524 39.99 4.63 -9.89
N THR A 525 38.93 3.91 -10.27
CA THR A 525 37.95 4.36 -11.28
C THR A 525 37.24 5.65 -10.85
N ILE A 526 36.83 5.77 -9.58
CA ILE A 526 36.20 7.01 -9.07
C ILE A 526 37.17 8.18 -9.10
N GLN A 527 38.41 7.98 -8.67
CA GLN A 527 39.44 9.01 -8.70
C GLN A 527 39.69 9.49 -10.13
N TRP A 528 39.73 8.56 -11.08
CA TRP A 528 39.83 8.84 -12.49
C TRP A 528 38.63 9.68 -13.00
N MET A 529 37.38 9.28 -12.70
CA MET A 529 36.19 10.04 -13.12
C MET A 529 36.20 11.49 -12.61
N VAL A 530 36.66 11.72 -11.38
CA VAL A 530 36.80 13.08 -10.83
C VAL A 530 37.88 13.88 -11.55
N SER A 531 39.02 13.25 -11.87
CA SER A 531 40.08 13.89 -12.66
C SER A 531 39.57 14.31 -14.04
N GLU A 532 38.75 13.47 -14.69
CA GLU A 532 38.22 13.78 -16.02
C GLU A 532 37.14 14.85 -16.00
N ALA A 533 36.21 14.79 -15.05
CA ALA A 533 35.24 15.85 -14.83
C ALA A 533 35.92 17.21 -14.59
N ASN A 534 37.07 17.22 -13.92
CA ASN A 534 37.86 18.43 -13.69
C ASN A 534 38.59 18.93 -14.93
N HIS A 535 39.07 18.02 -15.78
CA HIS A 535 39.67 18.38 -17.07
C HIS A 535 38.64 19.07 -17.97
N GLU A 536 37.43 18.51 -18.07
CA GLU A 536 36.32 19.11 -18.82
C GLU A 536 35.85 20.43 -18.20
N ALA A 537 35.71 20.49 -16.87
CA ALA A 537 35.35 21.72 -16.17
C ALA A 537 36.37 22.83 -16.41
N ALA A 538 37.67 22.52 -16.45
CA ALA A 538 38.72 23.48 -16.78
C ALA A 538 38.58 24.01 -18.21
N ALA A 539 38.31 23.14 -19.18
CA ALA A 539 38.05 23.54 -20.57
C ALA A 539 36.82 24.47 -20.69
N LYS A 540 35.82 24.29 -19.83
CA LYS A 540 34.58 25.09 -19.78
C LYS A 540 34.61 26.24 -18.77
N GLN A 541 35.74 26.49 -18.08
CA GLN A 541 35.88 27.47 -17.00
C GLN A 541 34.84 27.32 -15.87
N GLN A 542 34.51 26.07 -15.52
CA GLN A 542 33.59 25.71 -14.45
C GLN A 542 34.32 25.30 -13.17
N PRO A 543 33.66 25.38 -11.99
CA PRO A 543 34.26 24.95 -10.73
C PRO A 543 34.62 23.45 -10.73
N SER A 544 35.85 23.14 -10.31
CA SER A 544 36.32 21.75 -10.19
C SER A 544 35.66 21.00 -9.02
N VAL A 545 35.36 19.73 -9.23
CA VAL A 545 34.98 18.76 -8.21
C VAL A 545 36.23 18.33 -7.43
N SER A 546 36.15 18.24 -6.10
CA SER A 546 37.29 17.76 -5.30
C SER A 546 36.99 16.40 -4.66
N LEU A 547 37.99 15.51 -4.67
CA LEU A 547 37.97 14.24 -3.96
C LEU A 547 39.05 14.28 -2.87
N SER A 548 38.64 14.11 -1.62
CA SER A 548 39.55 13.97 -0.48
C SER A 548 39.29 12.66 0.26
N SER A 549 40.26 12.25 1.06
CA SER A 549 40.10 11.09 1.95
C SER A 549 40.66 11.38 3.34
N GLU A 550 40.09 10.72 4.33
CA GLU A 550 40.50 10.79 5.73
C GLU A 550 40.47 9.38 6.31
N THR A 551 41.54 8.96 6.98
CA THR A 551 41.60 7.66 7.66
C THR A 551 41.49 7.85 9.16
N VAL A 552 40.49 7.22 9.78
CA VAL A 552 40.27 7.24 11.23
C VAL A 552 40.01 5.81 11.68
N ASP A 553 40.70 5.37 12.74
CA ASP A 553 40.61 4.02 13.30
C ASP A 553 40.77 2.91 12.25
N GLY A 554 41.71 3.11 11.32
CA GLY A 554 41.99 2.16 10.23
C GLY A 554 40.92 2.11 9.14
N ARG A 555 39.94 3.03 9.15
CA ARG A 555 38.89 3.13 8.13
C ARG A 555 39.04 4.40 7.32
N THR A 556 39.05 4.25 6.00
CA THR A 556 39.13 5.38 5.08
C THR A 556 37.73 5.85 4.70
N PHE A 557 37.49 7.15 4.90
CA PHE A 557 36.31 7.85 4.42
C PHE A 557 36.72 8.77 3.29
N TYR A 558 35.95 8.76 2.22
CA TYR A 558 36.16 9.62 1.06
C TYR A 558 35.08 10.69 1.02
N THR A 559 35.43 11.88 0.55
CA THR A 559 34.50 12.99 0.38
C THR A 559 34.65 13.54 -1.02
N VAL A 560 33.56 13.57 -1.78
CA VAL A 560 33.44 14.29 -3.05
C VAL A 560 32.71 15.60 -2.79
N SER A 561 33.34 16.72 -3.08
CA SER A 561 32.71 18.05 -2.98
C SER A 561 32.39 18.57 -4.37
N PHE A 562 31.16 19.05 -4.54
CA PHE A 562 30.64 19.65 -5.77
C PHE A 562 30.40 21.15 -5.50
N PRO A 563 31.40 22.03 -5.72
CA PRO A 563 31.29 23.44 -5.33
C PRO A 563 30.16 24.17 -6.06
N ALA A 564 29.93 23.85 -7.34
CA ALA A 564 28.85 24.44 -8.14
C ALA A 564 27.46 24.22 -7.54
N ALA A 565 27.24 23.08 -6.86
CA ALA A 565 25.98 22.73 -6.21
C ALA A 565 25.97 22.98 -4.69
N SER A 566 27.09 23.45 -4.12
CA SER A 566 27.31 23.53 -2.66
C SER A 566 26.97 22.21 -1.93
N TYR A 567 27.28 21.08 -2.56
CA TYR A 567 26.88 19.75 -2.12
C TYR A 567 28.09 18.85 -1.87
N LYS A 568 27.97 17.93 -0.90
CA LYS A 568 29.01 16.94 -0.58
C LYS A 568 28.40 15.55 -0.54
N VAL A 569 29.21 14.58 -0.97
CA VAL A 569 28.89 13.16 -0.87
C VAL A 569 30.05 12.48 -0.15
N HIS A 570 29.73 11.68 0.85
CA HIS A 570 30.68 10.88 1.60
C HIS A 570 30.49 9.42 1.23
N TYR A 571 31.58 8.66 1.17
CA TYR A 571 31.50 7.22 1.03
C TYR A 571 32.64 6.48 1.74
N THR A 572 32.43 5.19 2.01
CA THR A 572 33.45 4.29 2.57
C THR A 572 33.21 2.86 2.09
N PHE A 573 34.27 2.07 2.05
CA PHE A 573 34.20 0.64 1.75
C PHE A 573 34.24 -0.17 3.04
N TRP A 574 33.25 -1.04 3.25
CA TRP A 574 33.21 -1.87 4.44
C TRP A 574 32.42 -3.16 4.22
N ARG A 575 33.02 -4.29 4.61
CA ARG A 575 32.44 -5.65 4.54
C ARG A 575 31.88 -6.04 3.16
N GLY A 576 32.59 -5.69 2.10
CA GLY A 576 32.18 -6.00 0.72
C GLY A 576 31.13 -5.05 0.15
N TYR A 577 30.91 -3.88 0.77
CA TYR A 577 29.97 -2.87 0.28
C TYR A 577 30.62 -1.50 0.22
N MET A 578 30.19 -0.68 -0.74
CA MET A 578 30.36 0.76 -0.75
C MET A 578 29.12 1.41 -0.14
N LEU A 579 29.32 2.15 0.95
CA LEU A 579 28.27 2.92 1.61
C LEU A 579 28.44 4.38 1.18
N ILE A 580 27.36 5.02 0.72
CA ILE A 580 27.36 6.39 0.20
C ILE A 580 26.24 7.18 0.87
N ALA A 581 26.53 8.39 1.36
CA ALA A 581 25.58 9.25 2.05
C ALA A 581 25.95 10.75 1.95
N PRO A 582 25.02 11.68 2.24
CA PRO A 582 25.28 13.13 2.31
C PRO A 582 26.30 13.56 3.36
N ASP A 583 26.47 12.77 4.42
CA ASP A 583 27.37 13.08 5.53
C ASP A 583 28.01 11.81 6.12
N ARG A 584 29.08 12.01 6.88
CA ARG A 584 29.85 10.93 7.50
C ARG A 584 29.09 10.22 8.63
N THR A 585 28.19 10.92 9.32
CA THR A 585 27.43 10.36 10.45
C THR A 585 26.51 9.25 9.97
N LEU A 586 25.81 9.46 8.85
CA LEU A 586 24.96 8.43 8.23
C LEU A 586 25.74 7.18 7.82
N LEU A 587 27.00 7.31 7.41
CA LEU A 587 27.87 6.16 7.15
C LEU A 587 28.18 5.40 8.44
N LEU A 588 28.52 6.10 9.52
CA LEU A 588 28.80 5.49 10.82
C LEU A 588 27.56 4.77 11.38
N GLU A 589 26.39 5.38 11.29
CA GLU A 589 25.12 4.78 11.67
C GLU A 589 24.80 3.51 10.87
N ALA A 590 24.99 3.55 9.54
CA ALA A 590 24.80 2.38 8.68
C ALA A 590 25.67 1.20 9.13
N MET A 591 26.91 1.49 9.55
CA MET A 591 27.82 0.47 10.06
C MET A 591 27.37 -0.08 11.42
N GLN A 592 26.88 0.81 12.29
CA GLN A 592 26.31 0.43 13.59
C GLN A 592 25.05 -0.42 13.46
N TYR A 593 24.14 -0.14 12.51
CA TYR A 593 22.95 -0.96 12.27
C TYR A 593 23.32 -2.41 11.97
N ARG A 594 24.32 -2.62 11.12
CA ARG A 594 24.82 -3.95 10.79
C ARG A 594 25.47 -4.65 11.98
N ASP A 595 26.28 -3.94 12.77
CA ASP A 595 26.98 -4.53 13.92
C ASP A 595 26.03 -4.89 15.07
N THR A 596 25.00 -4.07 15.30
CA THR A 596 24.03 -4.26 16.39
C THR A 596 22.85 -5.16 15.99
N GLY A 597 22.61 -5.35 14.69
CA GLY A 597 21.43 -6.02 14.17
C GLY A 597 20.16 -5.18 14.20
N ALA A 598 20.26 -3.87 14.45
CA ALA A 598 19.14 -2.92 14.44
C ALA A 598 18.74 -2.51 12.99
N SER A 599 18.72 -3.48 12.08
CA SER A 599 18.59 -3.25 10.64
C SER A 599 17.19 -3.50 10.10
N LEU A 600 16.93 -3.04 8.88
CA LEU A 600 15.68 -3.28 8.17
C LEU A 600 15.42 -4.78 7.92
N ALA A 601 16.48 -5.55 7.67
CA ALA A 601 16.40 -7.00 7.44
C ALA A 601 15.72 -7.75 8.59
N ARG A 602 15.75 -7.19 9.80
CA ARG A 602 15.21 -7.78 11.03
C ARG A 602 13.99 -7.02 11.57
N SER A 603 13.50 -6.03 10.82
CA SER A 603 12.39 -5.18 11.23
C SER A 603 11.05 -5.91 11.10
N ASP A 604 10.31 -6.05 12.20
CA ASP A 604 8.95 -6.60 12.18
C ASP A 604 8.02 -5.81 11.24
N ASN A 605 8.22 -4.49 11.14
CA ASN A 605 7.45 -3.65 10.22
C ASN A 605 7.72 -4.03 8.76
N PHE A 606 8.96 -4.33 8.40
CA PHE A 606 9.31 -4.77 7.06
C PHE A 606 8.82 -6.21 6.80
N LEU A 607 9.18 -7.15 7.69
CA LEU A 607 8.86 -8.57 7.56
C LEU A 607 7.35 -8.83 7.52
N SER A 608 6.56 -8.07 8.29
CA SER A 608 5.10 -8.16 8.27
C SER A 608 4.47 -7.67 6.97
N GLN A 609 5.20 -6.98 6.08
CA GLN A 609 4.72 -6.59 4.75
C GLN A 609 5.08 -7.60 3.64
N LEU A 610 5.89 -8.63 3.92
CA LEU A 610 6.22 -9.67 2.94
C LEU A 610 4.94 -10.36 2.44
N PRO A 611 4.71 -10.43 1.12
CA PRO A 611 3.51 -11.04 0.57
C PRO A 611 3.41 -12.52 0.95
N ALA A 612 2.18 -13.02 1.10
CA ALA A 612 1.89 -14.42 1.39
C ALA A 612 2.04 -15.31 0.13
N ASP A 613 3.20 -15.23 -0.55
CA ASP A 613 3.47 -15.96 -1.78
C ASP A 613 4.44 -17.14 -1.62
N GLY A 614 4.85 -17.42 -0.36
CA GLY A 614 5.67 -18.58 0.00
C GLY A 614 7.13 -18.46 -0.41
N ARG A 615 7.65 -17.24 -0.64
CA ARG A 615 9.04 -16.99 -1.03
C ARG A 615 9.83 -16.35 0.11
N ASP A 616 11.00 -16.92 0.40
CA ASP A 616 11.89 -16.43 1.46
C ASP A 616 12.76 -15.24 1.02
N TYR A 617 13.01 -15.13 -0.28
CA TYR A 617 13.88 -14.12 -0.87
C TYR A 617 13.23 -13.44 -2.07
N VAL A 618 13.69 -12.22 -2.35
CA VAL A 618 13.20 -11.37 -3.45
C VAL A 618 14.37 -11.02 -4.37
N SER A 619 14.09 -10.74 -5.65
CA SER A 619 15.10 -10.18 -6.56
C SER A 619 15.17 -8.67 -6.49
N GLY A 620 14.12 -8.03 -5.99
CA GLY A 620 14.09 -6.60 -5.75
C GLY A 620 12.83 -6.23 -5.00
N PHE A 621 12.80 -5.05 -4.40
CA PHE A 621 11.59 -4.55 -3.76
C PHE A 621 11.59 -3.04 -3.61
N ILE A 622 10.40 -2.50 -3.38
CA ILE A 622 10.19 -1.12 -2.91
C ILE A 622 9.38 -1.19 -1.62
N TYR A 623 9.96 -0.68 -0.54
CA TYR A 623 9.38 -0.55 0.78
C TYR A 623 9.12 0.92 1.10
N GLN A 624 8.01 1.20 1.77
CA GLN A 624 7.68 2.53 2.28
C GLN A 624 7.12 2.43 3.68
N ASN A 625 7.44 3.41 4.52
CA ASN A 625 7.05 3.52 5.92
C ASN A 625 6.85 5.00 6.30
N LEU A 626 5.79 5.59 5.75
CA LEU A 626 5.52 7.03 5.80
C LEU A 626 4.85 7.50 7.12
N ALA A 627 4.61 6.61 8.07
CA ALA A 627 3.95 6.91 9.35
C ALA A 627 4.84 7.66 10.37
N LEU A 628 6.11 7.87 10.06
CA LEU A 628 7.17 8.06 11.03
C LEU A 628 7.74 9.48 11.07
N ASN A 629 6.92 10.55 11.18
CA ASN A 629 7.31 11.95 11.52
C ASN A 629 7.08 13.06 10.46
N LEU A 630 6.24 12.85 9.45
CA LEU A 630 5.78 13.97 8.60
C LEU A 630 4.58 14.70 9.25
N PRO A 631 4.45 16.03 9.11
CA PRO A 631 3.27 16.76 9.59
C PRO A 631 1.98 16.11 9.08
N GLN A 632 0.96 15.95 9.94
CA GLN A 632 -0.31 15.26 9.62
C GLN A 632 -1.02 15.84 8.37
N ASN A 633 -0.73 17.09 8.05
CA ASN A 633 -1.21 17.84 6.90
C ASN A 633 -0.51 17.47 5.57
N LEU A 634 0.65 16.79 5.60
CA LEU A 634 1.40 16.32 4.42
C LEU A 634 1.27 14.81 4.20
N VAL A 635 1.00 14.03 5.26
CA VAL A 635 0.77 12.58 5.16
C VAL A 635 -0.52 12.21 5.88
N ARG A 636 -1.57 11.94 5.10
CA ARG A 636 -2.77 11.25 5.61
C ARG A 636 -2.59 9.75 5.47
N ASN A 637 -2.59 9.03 6.59
CA ASN A 637 -2.91 7.60 6.69
C ASN A 637 -2.15 6.64 5.75
N SER A 638 -0.83 6.57 5.86
CA SER A 638 0.00 5.60 5.13
C SER A 638 0.47 4.47 6.06
N THR A 639 -0.04 3.26 5.86
CA THR A 639 0.59 2.06 6.44
C THR A 639 1.91 1.80 5.73
N PRO A 640 2.84 1.07 6.35
CA PRO A 640 3.93 0.48 5.61
C PRO A 640 3.41 -0.30 4.39
N SER A 641 4.16 -0.28 3.30
CA SER A 641 3.82 -1.00 2.08
C SER A 641 5.07 -1.59 1.45
N LEU A 642 4.95 -2.78 0.90
CA LEU A 642 6.03 -3.49 0.23
C LEU A 642 5.54 -4.03 -1.12
N ILE A 643 6.33 -3.77 -2.16
CA ILE A 643 6.18 -4.38 -3.47
C ILE A 643 7.44 -5.19 -3.72
N CYS A 644 7.29 -6.50 -3.90
CA CYS A 644 8.39 -7.42 -4.20
C CYS A 644 8.44 -7.73 -5.70
N LEU A 645 9.63 -7.88 -6.23
CA LEU A 645 9.94 -8.31 -7.59
C LEU A 645 10.75 -9.61 -7.53
N TYR A 646 10.40 -10.56 -8.39
CA TYR A 646 11.12 -11.82 -8.56
C TYR A 646 11.47 -12.00 -10.04
N GLY A 647 12.76 -12.07 -10.34
CA GLY A 647 13.29 -12.32 -11.67
C GLY A 647 13.60 -13.79 -11.84
N GLU A 648 12.63 -14.59 -12.29
CA GLU A 648 12.88 -15.99 -12.67
C GLU A 648 13.44 -16.07 -14.09
N GLN A 649 13.80 -17.23 -14.62
CA GLN A 649 14.43 -17.32 -15.94
C GLN A 649 13.53 -16.80 -17.08
N ASP A 650 12.25 -17.17 -17.04
CA ASP A 650 11.24 -16.98 -18.10
C ASP A 650 10.13 -16.00 -17.69
N ARG A 651 10.21 -15.37 -16.53
CA ARG A 651 9.17 -14.45 -16.03
C ARG A 651 9.69 -13.44 -15.02
N ILE A 652 9.00 -12.31 -14.93
CA ILE A 652 9.09 -11.38 -13.81
C ILE A 652 7.77 -11.44 -13.06
N VAL A 653 7.85 -11.62 -11.75
CA VAL A 653 6.70 -11.63 -10.86
C VAL A 653 6.79 -10.41 -9.95
N LEU A 654 5.73 -9.62 -9.90
CA LEU A 654 5.52 -8.58 -8.91
C LEU A 654 4.47 -9.08 -7.91
N SER A 655 4.73 -8.91 -6.61
CA SER A 655 3.86 -9.38 -5.53
C SER A 655 3.74 -8.34 -4.40
N SER A 656 2.54 -8.14 -3.86
CA SER A 656 2.30 -7.21 -2.74
C SER A 656 1.06 -7.59 -1.93
N LYS A 657 1.03 -7.22 -0.63
CA LYS A 657 -0.18 -7.40 0.22
C LYS A 657 -1.33 -6.45 -0.15
N ALA A 658 -0.99 -5.25 -0.60
CA ALA A 658 -1.95 -4.25 -1.06
C ALA A 658 -1.95 -4.16 -2.58
N MET A 659 -3.00 -3.57 -3.16
CA MET A 659 -3.15 -3.46 -4.61
C MET A 659 -1.98 -2.69 -5.23
N ILE A 660 -1.45 -3.23 -6.33
CA ILE A 660 -0.25 -2.72 -7.00
C ILE A 660 -0.48 -1.27 -7.49
N GLY A 661 -1.66 -0.96 -8.02
CA GLY A 661 -2.02 0.37 -8.52
C GLY A 661 -2.11 1.47 -7.44
N THR A 662 -2.58 1.14 -6.24
CA THR A 662 -2.69 2.11 -5.13
C THR A 662 -1.33 2.41 -4.47
N ASN A 663 -0.40 1.45 -4.54
CA ASN A 663 0.97 1.65 -4.06
C ASN A 663 1.80 2.44 -5.08
N LEU A 664 1.59 2.20 -6.39
CA LEU A 664 2.28 2.92 -7.47
C LEU A 664 1.95 4.43 -7.49
N SER A 665 0.70 4.83 -7.20
CA SER A 665 0.34 6.25 -7.08
C SER A 665 1.04 6.94 -5.90
N ASN A 666 1.28 6.22 -4.79
CA ASN A 666 2.06 6.73 -3.66
C ASN A 666 3.56 6.81 -3.98
N ILE A 667 4.08 5.87 -4.78
CA ILE A 667 5.44 5.90 -5.33
C ILE A 667 5.62 7.07 -6.32
N ALA A 668 4.63 7.36 -7.17
CA ALA A 668 4.65 8.51 -8.07
C ALA A 668 4.58 9.87 -7.32
N GLY A 669 3.96 9.90 -6.14
CA GLY A 669 4.05 11.05 -5.23
C GLY A 669 5.49 11.34 -4.79
N LEU A 670 6.31 10.31 -4.59
CA LEU A 670 7.74 10.45 -4.33
C LEU A 670 8.55 10.78 -5.59
N SER A 671 8.14 10.34 -6.79
CA SER A 671 8.78 10.82 -8.02
C SER A 671 8.62 12.32 -8.20
N GLY A 672 7.50 12.90 -7.74
CA GLY A 672 7.33 14.37 -7.65
C GLY A 672 8.29 15.05 -6.67
N LEU A 673 8.63 14.39 -5.55
CA LEU A 673 9.65 14.86 -4.60
C LEU A 673 11.08 14.67 -5.15
N ILE A 674 11.35 13.58 -5.86
CA ILE A 674 12.61 13.33 -6.57
C ILE A 674 12.77 14.31 -7.74
N ASP A 675 11.69 14.69 -8.41
CA ASP A 675 11.68 15.72 -9.45
C ASP A 675 11.94 17.13 -8.86
N GLN A 676 11.57 17.38 -7.60
CA GLN A 676 11.99 18.59 -6.87
C GLN A 676 13.46 18.53 -6.41
N VAL A 677 14.01 17.32 -6.24
CA VAL A 677 15.44 17.05 -6.01
C VAL A 677 16.20 16.87 -7.33
N ARG A 678 15.61 17.27 -8.48
CA ARG A 678 16.40 17.41 -9.72
C ARG A 678 17.59 18.31 -9.43
N PHE A 679 18.78 17.72 -9.53
CA PHE A 679 20.03 18.42 -9.71
C PHE A 679 19.82 19.42 -10.87
N LYS A 680 19.65 20.68 -10.51
CA LYS A 680 19.76 21.81 -11.44
C LYS A 680 21.20 22.24 -11.51
#